data_AF-A0A150WS31-F1
#
_entry.id   AF-A0A150WS31-F1
#
_cell.length_a   1.000
_cell.length_b   1.000
_cell.length_c   1.000
_cell.angle_alpha   90.00
_cell.angle_beta   90.00
_cell.angle_gamma   90.00
#
_symmetry.space_group_name_H-M   'P 1'
#
loop_
_entity.id
_entity.type
_entity.pdbx_description
1 polymer ?
#
loop_
_entity_poly.entity_id
_entity_poly.type
_entity_poly.pdbx_seq_one_letter_code
_entity_poly.pdbx_strand_id
1 'polypeptide(L)'
;MDKFGTFVLGALLLSFSAYATPALLTYQGRIIKSDGSPLEYPSVSFIFQITDPSGACVVYQEQVDGYDMTHSKGIFDTAIGSGSRSFPATGVFTVLDSLRNGVSLSCQGGSTVTLPLHAGRLLRVSFWDGRGWRLISPDSEIRTVPYAGFSTGFTGLLSGDVSGPQTLTSVDKIKGVPVDLTGNSVGKVLSFDGSKFVPATLATGTTGTVTSVTGGTGLVGGTITTSGTLSVDVGTTTGKILQVATGNKLPIIDGSNLTNLDASHLTTGSLPSSSLPAFSGDVTSSAGSSILTLSTVPISKGGTGATSRANALNNLLPDQTGNSGLFLQTNGTDASWVATPNTGIASLTGDVTASGPGASTATIATDAVNSAKILDGTIGVVDLNFASTMTANSGVVVRNGTQFFNKTCSNNEILVWNTSNGWSCSALPSAGGSGTVTSVTAGTGLDGGSITTSGTISIAAGGVNTTEIANGAVTGAKLETVGGLTAGTYGSASAVPNITVDTKGRVTSISTQSINTLPTASTSSGKFLKSDGTNWSGADVRFSDIKNSMGASAFNIGVCNANQTVKWSALTDMFECQNIASLDAAAITTGTIAAGRLPASATLWQDGGSSRIYYSAGNVGIGTSTASTPLDVNGAAAVNSSFEGVSAYTNTGASYTIPDTSVNIRRLTLSSATSAIRLPAMTSPPGKMYSLTLFVKQDGTGNRALSILTASGDSVKWDSNVAPTIATASGSITILQFIKAADETVWYGSMVWKEN
;
A
#
# COMPACT_ATOMS: atom_id res chain seq x y z
N MET A 1 -21.60 -42.94 -45.44
CA MET A 1 -20.73 -43.83 -46.22
C MET A 1 -19.53 -42.99 -46.65
N ASP A 2 -18.27 -43.30 -46.37
CA ASP A 2 -17.62 -44.26 -45.49
C ASP A 2 -16.12 -43.84 -45.46
N LYS A 3 -15.54 -43.74 -44.25
CA LYS A 3 -14.11 -43.89 -43.86
C LYS A 3 -12.97 -42.96 -44.35
N PHE A 4 -12.00 -42.85 -43.42
CA PHE A 4 -10.59 -42.39 -43.46
C PHE A 4 -10.33 -40.87 -43.28
N GLY A 5 -9.44 -40.41 -42.40
CA GLY A 5 -8.48 -41.09 -41.53
C GLY A 5 -7.82 -40.11 -40.54
N THR A 6 -7.47 -40.64 -39.37
CA THR A 6 -6.77 -40.00 -38.25
C THR A 6 -5.30 -39.75 -38.61
N PHE A 7 -4.84 -38.50 -38.60
CA PHE A 7 -3.41 -38.18 -38.66
C PHE A 7 -2.91 -37.83 -37.25
N VAL A 8 -2.22 -38.80 -36.64
CA VAL A 8 -1.45 -38.64 -35.41
C VAL A 8 -0.16 -37.91 -35.75
N LEU A 9 -0.05 -36.65 -35.33
CA LEU A 9 1.21 -35.90 -35.39
C LEU A 9 2.04 -36.28 -34.15
N GLY A 10 2.95 -37.24 -34.32
CA GLY A 10 3.91 -37.65 -33.30
C GLY A 10 4.88 -36.51 -32.98
N ALA A 11 4.74 -35.93 -31.79
CA ALA A 11 5.73 -35.02 -31.23
C ALA A 11 7.02 -35.79 -30.92
N LEU A 12 8.05 -35.55 -31.74
CA LEU A 12 9.41 -36.01 -31.53
C LEU A 12 9.98 -35.31 -30.28
N LEU A 13 9.86 -35.96 -29.12
CA LEU A 13 10.50 -35.54 -27.87
C LEU A 13 12.01 -35.76 -27.99
N LEU A 14 12.74 -34.70 -28.32
CA LEU A 14 14.19 -34.60 -28.15
C LEU A 14 14.49 -34.55 -26.64
N SER A 15 14.84 -35.70 -26.07
CA SER A 15 15.34 -35.83 -24.71
C SER A 15 16.69 -35.11 -24.58
N PHE A 16 16.68 -33.88 -24.06
CA PHE A 16 17.90 -33.24 -23.57
C PHE A 16 18.33 -33.97 -22.29
N SER A 17 19.33 -34.84 -22.40
CA SER A 17 20.05 -35.35 -21.23
C SER A 17 20.87 -34.20 -20.65
N ALA A 18 20.40 -33.63 -19.53
CA ALA A 18 21.20 -32.71 -18.73
C ALA A 18 22.30 -33.52 -18.03
N TYR A 19 23.56 -33.26 -18.37
CA TYR A 19 24.69 -33.77 -17.61
C TYR A 19 24.76 -33.00 -16.29
N ALA A 20 24.40 -33.67 -15.19
CA ALA A 20 24.62 -33.14 -13.86
C ALA A 20 26.12 -33.10 -13.55
N THR A 21 26.57 -32.06 -12.86
CA THR A 21 27.91 -31.97 -12.29
C THR A 21 28.22 -33.21 -11.43
N PRO A 22 29.47 -33.71 -11.38
CA PRO A 22 29.81 -34.87 -10.55
C PRO A 22 29.41 -34.64 -9.09
N ALA A 23 28.53 -35.47 -8.54
CA ALA A 23 28.08 -35.40 -7.16
C ALA A 23 29.13 -36.05 -6.24
N LEU A 24 30.27 -35.37 -6.03
CA LEU A 24 31.39 -35.86 -5.23
C LEU A 24 31.77 -34.84 -4.14
N LEU A 25 32.19 -35.31 -2.96
CA LEU A 25 32.81 -34.49 -1.91
C LEU A 25 34.26 -34.93 -1.72
N THR A 26 35.18 -33.99 -1.54
CA THR A 26 36.60 -34.32 -1.33
C THR A 26 36.89 -34.56 0.15
N TYR A 27 37.53 -35.68 0.49
CA TYR A 27 37.99 -35.99 1.85
C TYR A 27 39.49 -36.28 1.85
N GLN A 28 40.23 -35.44 2.57
CA GLN A 28 41.69 -35.45 2.59
C GLN A 28 42.20 -35.55 4.02
N GLY A 29 43.30 -36.26 4.22
CA GLY A 29 43.88 -36.35 5.55
C GLY A 29 45.20 -37.09 5.58
N ARG A 30 45.73 -37.26 6.79
CA ARG A 30 46.86 -38.13 7.07
C ARG A 30 46.52 -39.08 8.20
N ILE A 31 46.75 -40.38 8.01
CA ILE A 31 46.58 -41.40 9.05
C ILE A 31 47.95 -41.75 9.64
N ILE A 32 48.08 -41.55 10.94
CA ILE A 32 49.23 -41.97 11.75
C ILE A 32 48.74 -43.08 12.71
N LYS A 33 49.48 -44.19 12.77
CA LYS A 33 49.21 -45.30 13.69
C LYS A 33 49.53 -44.91 15.13
N SER A 34 49.06 -45.71 16.09
CA SER A 34 49.30 -45.46 17.51
C SER A 34 50.78 -45.52 17.92
N ASP A 35 51.63 -46.16 17.12
CA ASP A 35 53.09 -46.18 17.29
C ASP A 35 53.81 -44.94 16.72
N GLY A 36 53.06 -43.96 16.18
CA GLY A 36 53.60 -42.74 15.59
C GLY A 36 54.06 -42.87 14.14
N SER A 37 54.00 -44.07 13.54
CA SER A 37 54.34 -44.30 12.13
C SER A 37 53.16 -44.00 11.19
N PRO A 38 53.40 -43.56 9.95
CA PRO A 38 52.33 -43.38 8.96
C PRO A 38 51.68 -44.72 8.56
N LEU A 39 50.40 -44.67 8.17
CA LEU A 39 49.74 -45.81 7.54
C LEU A 39 50.27 -46.03 6.12
N GLU A 40 50.91 -47.18 5.91
CA GLU A 40 51.54 -47.59 4.65
C GLU A 40 51.02 -49.00 4.33
N TYR A 41 50.00 -49.10 3.47
CA TYR A 41 49.38 -50.37 3.07
C TYR A 41 48.81 -50.27 1.65
N PRO A 42 48.99 -51.29 0.78
CA PRO A 42 48.66 -51.19 -0.64
C PRO A 42 47.16 -51.29 -0.98
N SER A 43 46.31 -51.65 -0.02
CA SER A 43 44.86 -51.81 -0.24
C SER A 43 44.08 -51.37 0.99
N VAL A 44 44.13 -50.07 1.29
CA VAL A 44 43.30 -49.46 2.33
C VAL A 44 41.89 -49.30 1.80
N SER A 45 40.91 -49.67 2.61
CA SER A 45 39.50 -49.49 2.27
C SER A 45 38.89 -48.47 3.21
N PHE A 46 38.05 -47.57 2.72
CA PHE A 46 37.37 -46.55 3.50
C PHE A 46 35.87 -46.78 3.49
N ILE A 47 35.23 -46.66 4.64
CA ILE A 47 33.77 -46.53 4.75
C ILE A 47 33.47 -45.10 5.14
N PHE A 48 32.68 -44.43 4.31
CA PHE A 48 32.15 -43.10 4.57
C PHE A 48 30.67 -43.21 4.92
N GLN A 49 30.31 -42.71 6.09
CA GLN A 49 28.94 -42.64 6.56
C GLN A 49 28.57 -41.18 6.81
N ILE A 50 27.48 -40.72 6.21
CA ILE A 50 26.87 -39.43 6.53
C ILE A 50 25.70 -39.71 7.45
N THR A 51 25.71 -39.03 8.59
CA THR A 51 24.73 -39.21 9.66
C THR A 51 24.01 -37.91 9.99
N ASP A 52 22.86 -38.03 10.65
CA ASP A 52 22.15 -36.90 11.23
C ASP A 52 23.02 -36.18 12.30
N PRO A 53 22.64 -34.96 12.75
CA PRO A 53 23.42 -34.20 13.74
C PRO A 53 23.69 -34.92 15.06
N SER A 54 22.85 -35.91 15.43
CA SER A 54 23.06 -36.70 16.65
C SER A 54 23.97 -37.92 16.46
N GLY A 55 24.35 -38.25 15.21
CA GLY A 55 25.18 -39.40 14.87
C GLY A 55 24.47 -40.76 14.96
N ALA A 56 23.15 -40.76 15.14
CA ALA A 56 22.33 -41.95 15.41
C ALA A 56 21.74 -42.59 14.15
N CYS A 57 21.43 -41.79 13.12
CA CYS A 57 20.86 -42.22 11.85
C CYS A 57 21.88 -42.05 10.73
N VAL A 58 22.30 -43.16 10.11
CA VAL A 58 23.11 -43.14 8.88
C VAL A 58 22.17 -42.98 7.68
N VAL A 59 22.30 -41.88 6.95
CA VAL A 59 21.47 -41.56 5.78
C VAL A 59 22.15 -41.91 4.46
N TYR A 60 23.48 -42.06 4.47
CA TYR A 60 24.27 -42.47 3.32
C TYR A 60 25.50 -43.24 3.79
N GLN A 61 25.80 -44.33 3.11
CA GLN A 61 27.01 -45.12 3.33
C GLN A 61 27.58 -45.56 1.99
N GLU A 62 28.88 -45.40 1.82
CA GLU A 62 29.64 -45.99 0.73
C GLU A 62 30.95 -46.58 1.23
N GLN A 63 31.53 -47.43 0.41
CA GLN A 63 32.84 -48.01 0.63
C GLN A 63 33.72 -47.79 -0.60
N VAL A 64 34.92 -47.24 -0.37
CA VAL A 64 35.97 -47.10 -1.37
C VAL A 64 37.04 -48.13 -1.05
N ASP A 65 37.21 -49.11 -1.93
CA ASP A 65 38.15 -50.21 -1.74
C ASP A 65 39.43 -50.01 -2.56
N GLY A 66 40.52 -50.63 -2.12
CA GLY A 66 41.76 -50.72 -2.91
C GLY A 66 42.57 -49.44 -3.03
N TYR A 67 42.46 -48.52 -2.05
CA TYR A 67 43.25 -47.30 -2.04
C TYR A 67 44.69 -47.60 -1.61
N ASP A 68 45.65 -47.43 -2.53
CA ASP A 68 47.07 -47.66 -2.26
C ASP A 68 47.66 -46.47 -1.48
N MET A 69 48.06 -46.73 -0.23
CA MET A 69 48.71 -45.75 0.63
C MET A 69 50.22 -45.97 0.74
N THR A 70 50.83 -46.84 -0.06
CA THR A 70 52.29 -47.06 -0.04
C THR A 70 53.05 -45.82 -0.52
N HIS A 71 54.12 -45.47 0.19
CA HIS A 71 54.92 -44.26 0.02
C HIS A 71 54.17 -42.93 0.22
N SER A 72 52.94 -42.96 0.75
CA SER A 72 52.11 -41.76 0.92
C SER A 72 52.47 -40.95 2.17
N LYS A 73 53.31 -41.48 3.06
CA LYS A 73 53.53 -40.94 4.42
C LYS A 73 52.21 -40.80 5.20
N GLY A 74 51.27 -41.71 4.94
CA GLY A 74 49.94 -41.77 5.51
C GLY A 74 48.95 -40.77 4.91
N ILE A 75 49.32 -40.00 3.88
CA ILE A 75 48.46 -38.98 3.27
C ILE A 75 47.49 -39.65 2.28
N PHE A 76 46.23 -39.21 2.27
CA PHE A 76 45.25 -39.65 1.28
C PHE A 76 44.37 -38.47 0.83
N ASP A 77 43.87 -38.56 -0.40
CA ASP A 77 42.83 -37.71 -0.99
C ASP A 77 41.85 -38.63 -1.72
N THR A 78 40.63 -38.74 -1.19
CA THR A 78 39.61 -39.65 -1.71
C THR A 78 38.27 -38.91 -1.84
N ALA A 79 37.56 -39.21 -2.91
CA ALA A 79 36.28 -38.58 -3.21
C ALA A 79 35.13 -39.41 -2.63
N ILE A 80 34.37 -38.81 -1.71
CA ILE A 80 33.11 -39.34 -1.21
C ILE A 80 32.06 -39.20 -2.32
N GLY A 81 31.37 -40.27 -2.69
CA GLY A 81 30.41 -40.38 -3.80
C GLY A 81 30.95 -41.18 -4.99
N SER A 82 32.22 -41.62 -4.95
CA SER A 82 32.87 -42.40 -6.01
C SER A 82 32.99 -43.89 -5.68
N GLY A 83 32.69 -44.28 -4.43
CA GLY A 83 32.77 -45.65 -3.95
C GLY A 83 31.53 -46.49 -4.28
N SER A 84 31.57 -47.76 -3.87
CA SER A 84 30.41 -48.63 -3.89
C SER A 84 29.45 -48.22 -2.78
N ARG A 85 28.36 -47.55 -3.16
CA ARG A 85 27.30 -47.14 -2.23
C ARG A 85 26.60 -48.37 -1.66
N SER A 86 26.67 -48.53 -0.35
CA SER A 86 26.03 -49.62 0.40
C SER A 86 24.68 -49.22 0.99
N PHE A 87 24.43 -47.92 1.17
CA PHE A 87 23.13 -47.39 1.58
C PHE A 87 22.91 -45.95 1.09
N PRO A 88 21.72 -45.56 0.60
CA PRO A 88 20.55 -46.40 0.28
C PRO A 88 20.78 -47.34 -0.92
N ALA A 89 20.06 -48.46 -1.02
CA ALA A 89 20.29 -49.47 -2.07
C ALA A 89 19.76 -49.08 -3.47
N THR A 90 18.96 -48.01 -3.60
CA THR A 90 18.24 -47.67 -4.85
C THR A 90 19.02 -46.72 -5.77
N GLY A 91 18.98 -46.96 -7.09
CA GLY A 91 19.91 -46.47 -8.10
C GLY A 91 19.91 -44.98 -8.49
N VAL A 92 19.39 -44.07 -7.67
CA VAL A 92 19.37 -42.62 -7.99
C VAL A 92 19.83 -41.72 -6.84
N PHE A 93 20.05 -42.26 -5.64
CA PHE A 93 20.47 -41.47 -4.47
C PHE A 93 21.99 -41.21 -4.48
N THR A 94 22.39 -39.94 -4.59
CA THR A 94 23.79 -39.51 -4.60
C THR A 94 24.28 -39.10 -3.20
N VAL A 95 25.59 -38.91 -3.03
CA VAL A 95 26.14 -38.33 -1.79
C VAL A 95 25.55 -36.93 -1.53
N LEU A 96 25.24 -36.15 -2.57
CA LEU A 96 24.59 -34.85 -2.42
C LEU A 96 23.18 -34.99 -1.82
N ASP A 97 22.38 -35.97 -2.26
CA ASP A 97 21.02 -36.18 -1.74
C ASP A 97 20.97 -36.42 -0.22
N SER A 98 22.04 -37.00 0.35
CA SER A 98 22.20 -37.18 1.79
C SER A 98 22.27 -35.86 2.59
N LEU A 99 22.66 -34.78 1.91
CA LEU A 99 22.81 -33.43 2.48
C LEU A 99 21.55 -32.56 2.28
N ARG A 100 20.51 -33.07 1.61
CA ARG A 100 19.27 -32.31 1.38
C ARG A 100 18.43 -32.24 2.67
N ASN A 101 18.31 -31.05 3.24
CA ASN A 101 17.42 -30.79 4.39
C ASN A 101 15.97 -30.56 3.97
N GLY A 102 15.02 -30.69 4.91
CA GLY A 102 13.59 -30.45 4.66
C GLY A 102 12.87 -31.55 3.86
N VAL A 103 13.54 -32.66 3.56
CA VAL A 103 12.95 -33.86 2.95
C VAL A 103 13.13 -35.07 3.87
N SER A 104 12.20 -36.02 3.81
CA SER A 104 12.34 -37.29 4.54
C SER A 104 13.46 -38.13 3.94
N LEU A 105 14.50 -38.40 4.72
CA LEU A 105 15.60 -39.29 4.37
C LEU A 105 15.44 -40.61 5.12
N SER A 106 15.71 -41.72 4.45
CA SER A 106 15.70 -43.04 5.08
C SER A 106 16.98 -43.24 5.88
N CYS A 107 16.84 -43.76 7.10
CA CYS A 107 17.95 -44.19 7.94
C CYS A 107 18.27 -45.66 7.68
N GLN A 108 19.55 -46.00 7.70
CA GLN A 108 20.01 -47.39 7.72
C GLN A 108 19.49 -48.04 9.01
N GLY A 109 18.58 -49.00 8.88
CA GLY A 109 17.79 -49.55 10.00
C GLY A 109 16.28 -49.37 9.86
N GLY A 110 15.82 -48.64 8.84
CA GLY A 110 14.41 -48.59 8.42
C GLY A 110 13.57 -47.43 8.98
N SER A 111 14.12 -46.63 9.90
CA SER A 111 13.50 -45.37 10.32
C SER A 111 13.69 -44.28 9.26
N THR A 112 13.00 -43.14 9.40
CA THR A 112 13.20 -41.95 8.57
C THR A 112 13.55 -40.75 9.44
N VAL A 113 14.32 -39.82 8.89
CA VAL A 113 14.68 -38.56 9.53
C VAL A 113 14.34 -37.41 8.60
N THR A 114 13.67 -36.38 9.11
CA THR A 114 13.46 -35.10 8.41
C THR A 114 14.20 -34.02 9.19
N LEU A 115 15.23 -33.47 8.60
CA LEU A 115 16.12 -32.53 9.28
C LEU A 115 15.73 -31.08 8.96
N PRO A 116 15.77 -30.15 9.95
CA PRO A 116 15.53 -28.73 9.72
C PRO A 116 16.40 -28.17 8.59
N LEU A 117 15.92 -27.12 7.91
CA LEU A 117 16.57 -26.54 6.73
C LEU A 117 18.05 -26.14 6.96
N HIS A 118 18.43 -25.81 8.19
CA HIS A 118 19.80 -25.41 8.57
C HIS A 118 20.56 -26.44 9.42
N ALA A 119 20.06 -27.68 9.52
CA ALA A 119 20.71 -28.72 10.31
C ALA A 119 22.00 -29.22 9.63
N GLY A 120 23.05 -29.41 10.44
CA GLY A 120 24.32 -30.00 9.98
C GLY A 120 24.22 -31.51 9.70
N ARG A 121 25.38 -32.12 9.42
CA ARG A 121 25.57 -33.58 9.30
C ARG A 121 26.92 -33.94 9.90
N LEU A 122 27.04 -35.17 10.40
CA LEU A 122 28.32 -35.71 10.82
C LEU A 122 28.81 -36.75 9.81
N LEU A 123 30.08 -36.62 9.43
CA LEU A 123 30.84 -37.60 8.66
C LEU A 123 31.53 -38.55 9.63
N ARG A 124 31.14 -39.82 9.56
CA ARG A 124 31.79 -40.93 10.24
C ARG A 124 32.65 -41.68 9.25
N VAL A 125 33.92 -41.87 9.59
CA VAL A 125 34.90 -42.50 8.70
C VAL A 125 35.51 -43.70 9.40
N SER A 126 35.45 -44.86 8.74
CA SER A 126 36.22 -46.04 9.13
C SER A 126 37.19 -46.41 8.01
N PHE A 127 38.34 -46.97 8.36
CA PHE A 127 39.30 -47.46 7.39
C PHE A 127 39.84 -48.85 7.77
N TRP A 128 40.16 -49.65 6.76
CA TRP A 128 40.80 -50.94 6.91
C TRP A 128 42.33 -50.77 6.79
N ASP A 129 43.06 -51.05 7.88
CA ASP A 129 44.51 -50.85 7.96
C ASP A 129 45.33 -52.07 7.45
N GLY A 130 44.67 -53.06 6.85
CA GLY A 130 45.26 -54.34 6.45
C GLY A 130 45.14 -55.45 7.50
N ARG A 131 44.76 -55.11 8.74
CA ARG A 131 44.59 -56.06 9.86
C ARG A 131 43.21 -55.97 10.52
N GLY A 132 42.55 -54.83 10.43
CA GLY A 132 41.25 -54.59 11.04
C GLY A 132 40.60 -53.28 10.60
N TRP A 133 39.29 -53.16 10.82
CA TRP A 133 38.58 -51.90 10.67
C TRP A 133 38.88 -50.99 11.87
N ARG A 134 39.22 -49.73 11.58
CA ARG A 134 39.49 -48.68 12.55
C ARG A 134 38.53 -47.52 12.32
N LEU A 135 37.91 -47.04 13.39
CA LEU A 135 37.04 -45.86 13.37
C LEU A 135 37.85 -44.61 13.69
N ILE A 136 37.65 -43.55 12.91
CA ILE A 136 38.12 -42.20 13.24
C ILE A 136 37.08 -41.56 14.15
N SER A 137 37.45 -41.24 15.39
CA SER A 137 36.57 -40.66 16.40
C SER A 137 37.18 -39.37 16.99
N PRO A 138 36.38 -38.33 17.28
CA PRO A 138 34.92 -38.24 17.09
C PRO A 138 34.51 -38.04 15.62
N ASP A 139 33.24 -38.28 15.31
CA ASP A 139 32.68 -37.97 13.99
C ASP A 139 32.86 -36.48 13.65
N SER A 140 33.17 -36.18 12.40
CA SER A 140 33.50 -34.82 11.95
C SER A 140 32.27 -34.09 11.42
N GLU A 141 32.05 -32.84 11.82
CA GLU A 141 30.97 -32.02 11.25
C GLU A 141 31.27 -31.66 9.80
N ILE A 142 30.33 -31.95 8.88
CA ILE A 142 30.44 -31.56 7.47
C ILE A 142 30.13 -30.06 7.35
N ARG A 143 31.19 -29.24 7.26
CA ARG A 143 31.09 -27.77 7.12
C ARG A 143 31.03 -27.28 5.66
N THR A 144 31.15 -28.18 4.69
CA THR A 144 31.25 -27.85 3.26
C THR A 144 29.88 -27.48 2.69
N VAL A 145 29.69 -26.20 2.30
CA VAL A 145 28.55 -25.56 1.62
C VAL A 145 27.57 -26.51 0.90
N PRO A 146 26.67 -27.24 1.60
CA PRO A 146 25.63 -28.02 0.92
C PRO A 146 24.49 -27.10 0.45
N TYR A 147 24.51 -25.84 0.92
CA TYR A 147 23.61 -24.77 0.53
C TYR A 147 23.68 -24.41 -0.96
N ALA A 148 24.72 -24.85 -1.69
CA ALA A 148 24.84 -24.64 -3.13
C ALA A 148 24.49 -25.88 -4.00
N GLY A 149 24.49 -27.09 -3.43
CA GLY A 149 24.13 -28.32 -4.16
C GLY A 149 22.63 -28.46 -4.42
N PHE A 150 21.81 -27.84 -3.55
CA PHE A 150 20.39 -27.61 -3.76
C PHE A 150 20.12 -26.12 -3.55
N SER A 151 20.35 -25.33 -4.59
CA SER A 151 19.82 -23.96 -4.63
C SER A 151 18.29 -24.05 -4.65
N THR A 152 17.66 -23.90 -3.50
CA THR A 152 16.24 -23.54 -3.44
C THR A 152 16.18 -22.07 -3.84
N GLY A 153 15.69 -21.79 -5.05
CA GLY A 153 15.81 -20.49 -5.71
C GLY A 153 15.31 -19.28 -4.93
N PHE A 154 15.74 -18.11 -5.42
CA PHE A 154 15.26 -16.76 -5.09
C PHE A 154 14.97 -16.49 -3.59
N THR A 155 15.90 -15.84 -2.90
CA THR A 155 15.72 -15.38 -1.51
C THR A 155 14.87 -14.12 -1.37
N GLY A 156 14.24 -13.65 -2.45
CA GLY A 156 13.27 -12.56 -2.39
C GLY A 156 11.88 -13.09 -2.03
N LEU A 157 11.19 -12.42 -1.11
CA LEU A 157 9.76 -12.65 -0.93
C LEU A 157 9.04 -12.30 -2.26
N LEU A 158 8.37 -13.29 -2.88
CA LEU A 158 7.23 -13.01 -3.74
C LEU A 158 6.12 -12.51 -2.82
N SER A 159 6.15 -11.23 -2.47
CA SER A 159 5.17 -10.61 -1.59
C SER A 159 4.09 -9.93 -2.41
N GLY A 160 2.85 -10.01 -1.94
CA GLY A 160 1.68 -9.36 -2.53
C GLY A 160 0.88 -10.30 -3.42
N ASP A 161 1.32 -10.45 -4.67
CA ASP A 161 0.47 -10.93 -5.77
C ASP A 161 0.75 -12.35 -6.24
N VAL A 162 1.86 -12.94 -5.81
CA VAL A 162 2.31 -14.27 -6.26
C VAL A 162 2.64 -15.13 -5.03
N SER A 163 2.26 -16.41 -5.07
CA SER A 163 2.61 -17.39 -4.04
C SER A 163 3.13 -18.70 -4.65
N GLY A 164 3.47 -19.66 -3.80
CA GLY A 164 3.93 -20.99 -4.18
C GLY A 164 5.46 -21.12 -4.38
N PRO A 165 5.99 -22.36 -4.41
CA PRO A 165 7.40 -22.63 -4.64
C PRO A 165 7.79 -22.44 -6.12
N GLN A 166 9.09 -22.40 -6.43
CA GLN A 166 9.64 -22.08 -7.76
C GLN A 166 9.10 -22.95 -8.92
N THR A 167 8.67 -24.18 -8.65
CA THR A 167 8.09 -25.10 -9.65
C THR A 167 6.56 -25.07 -9.71
N LEU A 168 5.90 -24.33 -8.82
CA LEU A 168 4.44 -24.19 -8.70
C LEU A 168 4.06 -22.76 -8.30
N THR A 169 4.62 -21.76 -9.00
CA THR A 169 4.25 -20.35 -8.75
C THR A 169 2.84 -20.08 -9.25
N SER A 170 2.03 -19.42 -8.42
CA SER A 170 0.65 -19.03 -8.68
C SER A 170 0.50 -17.53 -8.52
N VAL A 171 -0.22 -16.88 -9.44
CA VAL A 171 -0.65 -15.49 -9.27
C VAL A 171 -1.93 -15.52 -8.43
N ASP A 172 -1.79 -15.25 -7.14
CA ASP A 172 -2.90 -15.26 -6.20
C ASP A 172 -3.66 -13.94 -6.18
N LYS A 173 -3.00 -12.85 -6.57
CA LYS A 173 -3.60 -11.50 -6.64
C LYS A 173 -3.02 -10.72 -7.82
N ILE A 174 -3.71 -9.68 -8.26
CA ILE A 174 -3.21 -8.69 -9.22
C ILE A 174 -3.43 -7.31 -8.60
N LYS A 175 -2.36 -6.57 -8.32
CA LYS A 175 -2.38 -5.29 -7.60
C LYS A 175 -3.07 -5.38 -6.21
N GLY A 176 -2.88 -6.48 -5.49
CA GLY A 176 -3.48 -6.74 -4.19
C GLY A 176 -4.93 -7.25 -4.23
N VAL A 177 -5.51 -7.40 -5.41
CA VAL A 177 -6.87 -7.93 -5.62
C VAL A 177 -6.81 -9.45 -5.85
N PRO A 178 -7.53 -10.29 -5.07
CA PRO A 178 -7.53 -11.74 -5.24
C PRO A 178 -7.85 -12.21 -6.66
N VAL A 179 -7.14 -13.24 -7.14
CA VAL A 179 -7.44 -13.99 -8.37
C VAL A 179 -8.03 -15.33 -7.95
N ASP A 180 -9.29 -15.56 -8.30
CA ASP A 180 -10.01 -16.79 -8.01
C ASP A 180 -10.25 -17.54 -9.31
N LEU A 181 -9.51 -18.62 -9.52
CA LEU A 181 -9.57 -19.42 -10.75
C LEU A 181 -10.66 -20.50 -10.73
N THR A 182 -11.54 -20.52 -9.72
CA THR A 182 -12.66 -21.49 -9.70
C THR A 182 -13.56 -21.31 -10.92
N GLY A 183 -13.74 -22.39 -11.70
CA GLY A 183 -14.54 -22.38 -12.93
C GLY A 183 -13.80 -21.97 -14.21
N ASN A 184 -12.47 -21.91 -14.20
CA ASN A 184 -11.69 -21.64 -15.41
C ASN A 184 -11.87 -22.74 -16.48
N SER A 185 -12.25 -22.35 -17.70
CA SER A 185 -12.43 -23.24 -18.85
C SER A 185 -12.03 -22.51 -20.14
N VAL A 186 -11.89 -23.26 -21.25
CA VAL A 186 -11.60 -22.67 -22.57
C VAL A 186 -12.66 -21.59 -22.90
N GLY A 187 -12.20 -20.40 -23.32
CA GLY A 187 -13.07 -19.26 -23.69
C GLY A 187 -13.44 -18.30 -22.54
N LYS A 188 -12.95 -18.53 -21.31
CA LYS A 188 -13.09 -17.59 -20.19
C LYS A 188 -11.93 -16.59 -20.16
N VAL A 189 -12.19 -15.37 -19.70
CA VAL A 189 -11.19 -14.33 -19.40
C VAL A 189 -11.30 -13.94 -17.92
N LEU A 190 -10.21 -13.49 -17.31
CA LEU A 190 -10.27 -12.94 -15.96
C LEU A 190 -10.93 -11.55 -16.00
N SER A 191 -12.08 -11.43 -15.35
CA SER A 191 -12.79 -10.16 -15.18
C SER A 191 -12.74 -9.76 -13.72
N PHE A 192 -12.51 -8.48 -13.44
CA PHE A 192 -12.64 -7.94 -12.10
C PHE A 192 -14.13 -7.78 -11.77
N ASP A 193 -14.63 -8.50 -10.77
CA ASP A 193 -16.03 -8.48 -10.33
C ASP A 193 -16.34 -7.34 -9.33
N GLY A 194 -15.35 -6.47 -9.07
CA GLY A 194 -15.41 -5.41 -8.07
C GLY A 194 -14.75 -5.78 -6.74
N SER A 195 -14.46 -7.06 -6.49
CA SER A 195 -13.77 -7.54 -5.28
C SER A 195 -12.60 -8.47 -5.58
N LYS A 196 -12.68 -9.27 -6.65
CA LYS A 196 -11.67 -10.23 -7.09
C LYS A 196 -11.68 -10.39 -8.62
N PHE A 197 -10.61 -10.93 -9.18
CA PHE A 197 -10.55 -11.38 -10.56
C PHE A 197 -11.09 -12.81 -10.64
N VAL A 198 -12.15 -13.02 -11.41
CA VAL A 198 -12.79 -14.34 -11.62
C VAL A 198 -12.86 -14.67 -13.12
N PRO A 199 -12.75 -15.96 -13.53
CA PRO A 199 -13.04 -16.39 -14.87
C PRO A 199 -14.49 -16.07 -15.26
N ALA A 200 -14.67 -15.06 -16.10
CA ALA A 200 -15.94 -14.75 -16.74
C ALA A 200 -15.90 -15.24 -18.18
N THR A 201 -17.01 -15.78 -18.70
CA THR A 201 -17.09 -15.92 -20.17
C THR A 201 -17.16 -14.53 -20.74
N LEU A 202 -16.20 -14.22 -21.61
CA LEU A 202 -16.22 -12.99 -22.37
C LEU A 202 -17.57 -12.94 -23.07
N ALA A 203 -18.43 -12.00 -22.66
CA ALA A 203 -19.71 -11.81 -23.31
C ALA A 203 -19.42 -11.61 -24.79
N THR A 204 -19.95 -12.51 -25.63
CA THR A 204 -19.82 -12.41 -27.08
C THR A 204 -20.52 -11.10 -27.50
N GLY A 205 -19.78 -9.99 -27.57
CA GLY A 205 -20.30 -8.71 -28.04
C GLY A 205 -19.71 -7.39 -27.50
N THR A 206 -18.84 -7.34 -26.48
CA THR A 206 -18.61 -6.04 -25.79
C THR A 206 -17.16 -5.72 -25.39
N THR A 207 -16.21 -5.72 -26.32
CA THR A 207 -14.88 -5.08 -26.10
C THR A 207 -14.61 -3.87 -27.01
N GLY A 208 -15.60 -3.42 -27.76
CA GLY A 208 -15.60 -2.07 -28.35
C GLY A 208 -16.21 -1.04 -27.40
N THR A 209 -15.80 0.22 -27.50
CA THR A 209 -16.39 1.35 -26.74
C THR A 209 -17.85 1.64 -27.11
N VAL A 210 -18.37 1.01 -28.17
CA VAL A 210 -19.76 1.11 -28.63
C VAL A 210 -20.51 -0.14 -28.17
N THR A 211 -21.33 -0.01 -27.13
CA THR A 211 -22.12 -1.12 -26.53
C THR A 211 -23.50 -1.28 -27.16
N SER A 212 -23.98 -0.26 -27.87
CA SER A 212 -25.16 -0.35 -28.71
C SER A 212 -25.10 0.69 -29.82
N VAL A 213 -25.67 0.36 -30.97
CA VAL A 213 -25.95 1.34 -32.04
C VAL A 213 -27.46 1.40 -32.20
N THR A 214 -28.07 2.48 -31.74
CA THR A 214 -29.49 2.74 -31.93
C THR A 214 -29.66 3.52 -33.22
N GLY A 215 -30.31 2.91 -34.21
CA GLY A 215 -30.68 3.61 -35.44
C GLY A 215 -31.64 4.76 -35.11
N GLY A 216 -31.33 5.97 -35.58
CA GLY A 216 -32.25 7.11 -35.53
C GLY A 216 -33.42 6.94 -36.50
N THR A 217 -34.34 7.90 -36.51
CA THR A 217 -35.48 7.92 -37.44
C THR A 217 -35.02 7.77 -38.89
N GLY A 218 -35.58 6.80 -39.61
CA GLY A 218 -35.23 6.49 -41.01
C GLY A 218 -34.19 5.37 -41.21
N LEU A 219 -33.65 4.80 -40.13
CA LEU A 219 -32.87 3.55 -40.15
C LEU A 219 -33.70 2.40 -39.56
N VAL A 220 -33.75 1.26 -40.24
CA VAL A 220 -34.37 0.00 -39.79
C VAL A 220 -33.32 -1.01 -39.39
N GLY A 221 -33.68 -1.87 -38.44
CA GLY A 221 -32.78 -2.85 -37.83
C GLY A 221 -32.80 -2.83 -36.30
N GLY A 222 -33.42 -1.81 -35.69
CA GLY A 222 -33.50 -1.66 -34.23
C GLY A 222 -32.15 -1.32 -33.58
N THR A 223 -32.10 -1.38 -32.26
CA THR A 223 -30.84 -1.22 -31.51
C THR A 223 -29.99 -2.48 -31.66
N ILE A 224 -28.81 -2.35 -32.25
CA ILE A 224 -27.87 -3.46 -32.40
C ILE A 224 -26.99 -3.53 -31.15
N THR A 225 -27.02 -4.69 -30.47
CA THR A 225 -26.27 -4.93 -29.22
C THR A 225 -25.25 -6.07 -29.31
N THR A 226 -25.18 -6.78 -30.44
CA THR A 226 -24.22 -7.90 -30.62
C THR A 226 -23.74 -8.03 -32.06
N SER A 227 -24.63 -8.37 -33.00
CA SER A 227 -24.36 -8.34 -34.44
C SER A 227 -25.67 -8.10 -35.18
N GLY A 228 -25.62 -7.35 -36.29
CA GLY A 228 -26.80 -6.97 -37.05
C GLY A 228 -26.44 -5.97 -38.14
N THR A 229 -27.40 -5.68 -39.01
CA THR A 229 -27.24 -4.70 -40.10
C THR A 229 -28.19 -3.53 -39.89
N LEU A 230 -27.65 -2.31 -39.92
CA LEU A 230 -28.47 -1.11 -40.10
C LEU A 230 -28.78 -0.97 -41.59
N SER A 231 -30.04 -0.81 -41.94
CA SER A 231 -30.46 -0.46 -43.29
C SER A 231 -31.23 0.84 -43.25
N VAL A 232 -31.13 1.65 -44.32
CA VAL A 232 -31.99 2.82 -44.46
C VAL A 232 -33.38 2.31 -44.81
N ASP A 233 -34.37 2.82 -44.09
CA ASP A 233 -35.77 2.46 -44.30
C ASP A 233 -36.30 3.21 -45.53
N VAL A 234 -35.96 2.68 -46.69
CA VAL A 234 -36.23 3.32 -47.98
C VAL A 234 -37.60 2.93 -48.53
N GLY A 235 -38.32 3.91 -49.07
CA GLY A 235 -39.63 3.65 -49.67
C GLY A 235 -40.41 4.93 -49.97
N THR A 236 -41.55 4.76 -50.62
CA THR A 236 -42.45 5.85 -51.04
C THR A 236 -43.63 6.07 -50.09
N THR A 237 -43.71 5.32 -48.98
CA THR A 237 -44.76 5.44 -47.97
C THR A 237 -44.36 6.39 -46.84
N THR A 238 -45.35 6.90 -46.08
CA THR A 238 -45.15 7.90 -45.01
C THR A 238 -44.12 7.43 -43.97
N GLY A 239 -43.18 8.31 -43.60
CA GLY A 239 -42.15 8.07 -42.59
C GLY A 239 -40.88 7.38 -43.08
N LYS A 240 -40.84 6.96 -44.36
CA LYS A 240 -39.67 6.37 -45.01
C LYS A 240 -38.76 7.43 -45.63
N ILE A 241 -37.49 7.10 -45.83
CA ILE A 241 -36.54 7.94 -46.58
C ILE A 241 -36.66 7.62 -48.07
N LEU A 242 -36.77 8.65 -48.91
CA LEU A 242 -36.90 8.44 -50.35
C LEU A 242 -35.53 8.15 -50.99
N GLN A 243 -35.37 6.98 -51.61
CA GLN A 243 -34.14 6.62 -52.32
C GLN A 243 -34.22 7.03 -53.80
N VAL A 244 -33.14 7.57 -54.35
CA VAL A 244 -33.05 7.92 -55.78
C VAL A 244 -33.17 6.66 -56.64
N ALA A 245 -34.09 6.69 -57.61
CA ALA A 245 -34.34 5.63 -58.57
C ALA A 245 -33.31 5.62 -59.71
N THR A 246 -33.36 4.57 -60.54
CA THR A 246 -32.50 4.43 -61.72
C THR A 246 -32.62 5.65 -62.65
N GLY A 247 -31.48 6.13 -63.16
CA GLY A 247 -31.41 7.34 -63.98
C GLY A 247 -31.42 8.66 -63.19
N ASN A 248 -31.04 8.63 -61.91
CA ASN A 248 -30.95 9.81 -61.02
C ASN A 248 -32.28 10.55 -60.82
N LYS A 249 -33.39 9.81 -60.77
CA LYS A 249 -34.75 10.36 -60.60
C LYS A 249 -35.29 10.11 -59.21
N LEU A 250 -36.17 10.97 -58.71
CA LEU A 250 -36.98 10.61 -57.55
C LEU A 250 -38.02 9.53 -57.96
N PRO A 251 -38.32 8.54 -57.09
CA PRO A 251 -39.45 7.62 -57.29
C PRO A 251 -40.76 8.38 -57.48
N ILE A 252 -41.74 7.76 -58.17
CA ILE A 252 -43.06 8.38 -58.40
C ILE A 252 -43.80 8.48 -57.07
N ILE A 253 -43.85 9.69 -56.53
CA ILE A 253 -44.57 10.07 -55.31
C ILE A 253 -45.28 11.41 -55.50
N ASP A 254 -46.29 11.69 -54.69
CA ASP A 254 -46.89 13.03 -54.64
C ASP A 254 -45.89 14.03 -54.04
N GLY A 255 -45.46 14.99 -54.85
CA GLY A 255 -44.50 16.04 -54.50
C GLY A 255 -45.14 17.34 -54.03
N SER A 256 -46.44 17.36 -53.72
CA SER A 256 -47.21 18.57 -53.37
C SER A 256 -46.60 19.45 -52.26
N ASN A 257 -45.81 18.88 -51.36
CA ASN A 257 -45.12 19.60 -50.27
C ASN A 257 -43.71 20.13 -50.61
N LEU A 258 -43.20 19.92 -51.83
CA LEU A 258 -41.94 20.51 -52.30
C LEU A 258 -42.18 21.96 -52.77
N THR A 259 -42.40 22.87 -51.83
CA THR A 259 -42.93 24.22 -52.06
C THR A 259 -41.90 25.28 -52.50
N ASN A 260 -40.60 25.00 -52.37
CA ASN A 260 -39.52 25.91 -52.77
C ASN A 260 -38.83 25.47 -54.08
N LEU A 261 -39.56 24.82 -54.99
CA LEU A 261 -39.02 24.42 -56.28
C LEU A 261 -38.82 25.66 -57.16
N ASP A 262 -37.58 25.97 -57.52
CA ASP A 262 -37.26 27.10 -58.40
C ASP A 262 -37.68 26.80 -59.85
N ALA A 263 -38.70 27.53 -60.31
CA ALA A 263 -39.28 27.37 -61.65
C ALA A 263 -38.27 27.62 -62.78
N SER A 264 -37.18 28.37 -62.54
CA SER A 264 -36.17 28.68 -63.55
C SER A 264 -35.28 27.47 -63.92
N HIS A 265 -35.26 26.45 -63.06
CA HIS A 265 -34.48 25.22 -63.25
C HIS A 265 -35.32 24.01 -63.70
N LEU A 266 -36.63 24.22 -63.97
CA LEU A 266 -37.56 23.18 -64.40
C LEU A 266 -37.79 23.26 -65.92
N THR A 267 -36.92 22.60 -66.69
CA THR A 267 -36.91 22.69 -68.17
C THR A 267 -37.88 21.74 -68.87
N THR A 268 -38.23 20.61 -68.24
CA THR A 268 -39.20 19.61 -68.73
C THR A 268 -39.83 18.88 -67.54
N GLY A 269 -41.06 18.37 -67.68
CA GLY A 269 -41.75 17.59 -66.64
C GLY A 269 -43.23 17.94 -66.51
N SER A 270 -43.96 17.22 -65.65
CA SER A 270 -45.35 17.53 -65.29
C SER A 270 -45.41 17.83 -63.80
N LEU A 271 -45.86 19.04 -63.45
CA LEU A 271 -46.24 19.38 -62.08
C LEU A 271 -47.70 18.96 -61.86
N PRO A 272 -48.07 18.38 -60.70
CA PRO A 272 -49.46 18.22 -60.33
C PRO A 272 -50.15 19.57 -60.43
N SER A 273 -51.37 19.60 -60.99
CA SER A 273 -52.04 20.86 -61.30
C SER A 273 -52.18 21.73 -60.05
N SER A 274 -52.41 21.11 -58.87
CA SER A 274 -52.42 21.68 -57.50
C SER A 274 -51.19 22.53 -57.12
N SER A 275 -50.04 22.27 -57.75
CA SER A 275 -48.76 22.93 -57.48
C SER A 275 -48.44 24.02 -58.50
N LEU A 276 -49.24 24.18 -59.56
CA LEU A 276 -49.12 25.30 -60.48
C LEU A 276 -49.68 26.56 -59.81
N PRO A 277 -48.90 27.67 -59.73
CA PRO A 277 -49.42 28.93 -59.22
C PRO A 277 -50.54 29.44 -60.13
N ALA A 278 -51.42 30.28 -59.58
CA ALA A 278 -52.42 30.97 -60.41
C ALA A 278 -51.69 31.82 -61.44
N PHE A 279 -51.88 31.54 -62.73
CA PHE A 279 -51.44 32.45 -63.78
C PHE A 279 -52.45 33.60 -63.84
N SER A 280 -51.99 34.83 -63.58
CA SER A 280 -52.81 36.04 -63.62
C SER A 280 -52.34 36.96 -64.75
N GLY A 281 -53.25 37.35 -65.63
CA GLY A 281 -52.98 38.18 -66.81
C GLY A 281 -53.78 37.69 -68.02
N ASP A 282 -53.23 37.83 -69.23
CA ASP A 282 -53.89 37.45 -70.49
C ASP A 282 -54.14 35.94 -70.62
N VAL A 283 -53.38 35.14 -69.88
CA VAL A 283 -53.63 33.72 -69.65
C VAL A 283 -54.05 33.56 -68.20
N THR A 284 -55.31 33.20 -67.99
CA THR A 284 -55.83 32.95 -66.65
C THR A 284 -55.98 31.45 -66.41
N SER A 285 -55.52 31.02 -65.24
CA SER A 285 -55.91 29.74 -64.67
C SER A 285 -55.99 29.86 -63.14
N SER A 286 -56.87 29.08 -62.52
CA SER A 286 -56.83 28.93 -61.06
C SER A 286 -55.53 28.24 -60.64
N ALA A 287 -54.96 28.65 -59.50
CA ALA A 287 -53.93 27.87 -58.83
C ALA A 287 -54.49 26.45 -58.67
N GLY A 288 -53.81 25.45 -59.20
CA GLY A 288 -54.41 24.12 -59.27
C GLY A 288 -54.84 23.63 -60.65
N SER A 289 -54.84 24.46 -61.69
CA SER A 289 -55.40 24.13 -63.02
C SER A 289 -54.33 23.93 -64.09
N SER A 290 -54.39 22.81 -64.80
CA SER A 290 -53.56 22.52 -65.98
C SER A 290 -54.16 23.01 -67.30
N ILE A 291 -55.33 23.65 -67.25
CA ILE A 291 -55.98 24.27 -68.41
C ILE A 291 -55.67 25.77 -68.39
N LEU A 292 -54.94 26.23 -69.41
CA LEU A 292 -54.66 27.63 -69.66
C LEU A 292 -55.71 28.19 -70.62
N THR A 293 -56.44 29.20 -70.17
CA THR A 293 -57.40 29.91 -71.02
C THR A 293 -56.84 31.28 -71.37
N LEU A 294 -56.78 31.62 -72.66
CA LEU A 294 -56.50 32.99 -73.07
C LEU A 294 -57.77 33.79 -72.79
N SER A 295 -57.72 34.66 -71.80
CA SER A 295 -58.92 35.33 -71.32
C SER A 295 -59.26 36.46 -72.28
N THR A 296 -60.31 36.28 -73.09
CA THR A 296 -61.03 37.45 -73.63
C THR A 296 -61.53 38.24 -72.44
N VAL A 297 -61.32 39.55 -72.37
CA VAL A 297 -61.97 40.35 -71.33
C VAL A 297 -63.48 40.15 -71.50
N PRO A 298 -64.17 39.46 -70.56
CA PRO A 298 -65.55 39.07 -70.78
C PRO A 298 -66.43 40.31 -70.86
N ILE A 299 -67.59 40.19 -71.51
CA ILE A 299 -68.59 41.27 -71.56
C ILE A 299 -68.87 41.85 -70.16
N SER A 300 -68.81 41.00 -69.14
CA SER A 300 -69.00 41.33 -67.71
C SER A 300 -67.82 42.00 -67.01
N LYS A 301 -66.69 42.23 -67.68
CA LYS A 301 -65.50 42.96 -67.15
C LYS A 301 -65.13 44.19 -67.99
N GLY A 302 -66.04 44.65 -68.87
CA GLY A 302 -65.84 45.81 -69.75
C GLY A 302 -65.21 45.48 -71.12
N GLY A 303 -64.93 44.19 -71.38
CA GLY A 303 -64.56 43.72 -72.71
C GLY A 303 -65.78 43.28 -73.51
N THR A 304 -65.58 42.55 -74.59
CA THR A 304 -66.68 42.18 -75.51
C THR A 304 -66.83 40.67 -75.69
N GLY A 305 -66.06 39.89 -74.92
CA GLY A 305 -65.96 38.43 -75.08
C GLY A 305 -65.55 38.02 -76.50
N ALA A 306 -65.07 38.97 -77.30
CA ALA A 306 -64.87 38.83 -78.72
C ALA A 306 -63.42 39.15 -79.04
N THR A 307 -62.86 38.42 -79.99
CA THR A 307 -61.50 38.62 -80.49
C THR A 307 -61.46 39.52 -81.73
N SER A 308 -62.56 40.20 -82.10
CA SER A 308 -62.66 41.15 -83.23
C SER A 308 -63.66 42.30 -82.98
N ARG A 309 -63.43 43.49 -83.58
CA ARG A 309 -64.25 44.72 -83.36
C ARG A 309 -65.71 44.60 -83.84
N ALA A 310 -65.96 43.93 -84.95
CA ALA A 310 -67.32 43.77 -85.50
C ALA A 310 -68.14 42.79 -84.65
N ASN A 311 -67.52 41.68 -84.23
CA ASN A 311 -68.14 40.74 -83.31
C ASN A 311 -68.31 41.37 -81.93
N ALA A 312 -67.39 42.22 -81.49
CA ALA A 312 -67.52 42.96 -80.25
C ALA A 312 -68.76 43.87 -80.21
N LEU A 313 -69.05 44.55 -81.32
CA LEU A 313 -70.21 45.43 -81.45
C LEU A 313 -71.51 44.61 -81.61
N ASN A 314 -71.48 43.55 -82.42
CA ASN A 314 -72.59 42.61 -82.60
C ASN A 314 -72.90 41.78 -81.34
N ASN A 315 -71.91 41.60 -80.46
CA ASN A 315 -72.09 40.92 -79.17
C ASN A 315 -72.74 41.83 -78.12
N LEU A 316 -72.76 43.15 -78.33
CA LEU A 316 -73.34 44.12 -77.40
C LEU A 316 -74.71 44.64 -77.84
N LEU A 317 -75.07 44.45 -79.11
CA LEU A 317 -76.30 44.97 -79.69
C LEU A 317 -77.13 43.84 -80.33
N PRO A 318 -78.47 43.96 -80.35
CA PRO A 318 -79.33 43.08 -81.15
C PRO A 318 -79.02 43.20 -82.64
N ASP A 319 -79.37 42.18 -83.43
CA ASP A 319 -78.99 42.06 -84.85
C ASP A 319 -79.16 43.38 -85.60
N GLN A 320 -78.05 43.83 -86.17
CA GLN A 320 -77.91 45.13 -86.82
C GLN A 320 -78.38 45.12 -88.27
N THR A 321 -78.55 43.93 -88.85
CA THR A 321 -78.74 43.78 -90.29
C THR A 321 -80.11 44.31 -90.71
N GLY A 322 -80.13 45.39 -91.49
CA GLY A 322 -81.36 45.97 -92.07
C GLY A 322 -82.11 46.99 -91.20
N ASN A 323 -81.62 47.33 -90.00
CA ASN A 323 -82.34 48.18 -89.04
C ASN A 323 -81.95 49.68 -89.06
N SER A 324 -81.51 50.20 -90.21
CA SER A 324 -81.08 51.60 -90.34
C SER A 324 -82.25 52.56 -90.14
N GLY A 325 -82.12 53.52 -89.21
CA GLY A 325 -83.13 54.55 -88.92
C GLY A 325 -84.15 54.16 -87.83
N LEU A 326 -84.07 52.95 -87.27
CA LEU A 326 -84.81 52.56 -86.06
C LEU A 326 -84.00 52.91 -84.81
N PHE A 327 -84.66 52.97 -83.66
CA PHE A 327 -83.98 53.13 -82.37
C PHE A 327 -84.06 51.83 -81.57
N LEU A 328 -83.11 51.70 -80.65
CA LEU A 328 -83.02 50.54 -79.79
C LEU A 328 -83.98 50.73 -78.61
N GLN A 329 -85.05 49.97 -78.59
CA GLN A 329 -85.98 49.93 -77.48
C GLN A 329 -85.72 48.67 -76.67
N THR A 330 -85.70 48.77 -75.35
CA THR A 330 -85.71 47.58 -74.51
C THR A 330 -87.11 47.34 -73.98
N ASN A 331 -87.53 46.07 -73.97
CA ASN A 331 -88.74 45.64 -73.27
C ASN A 331 -88.45 45.28 -71.79
N GLY A 332 -87.27 45.67 -71.29
CA GLY A 332 -86.78 45.36 -69.94
C GLY A 332 -86.01 44.05 -69.85
N THR A 333 -85.95 43.24 -70.90
CA THR A 333 -85.21 41.96 -70.91
C THR A 333 -84.27 41.86 -72.10
N ASP A 334 -84.75 42.23 -73.28
CA ASP A 334 -83.95 42.33 -74.49
C ASP A 334 -83.98 43.77 -75.01
N ALA A 335 -82.94 44.15 -75.73
CA ALA A 335 -82.98 45.29 -76.62
C ALA A 335 -83.46 44.81 -78.00
N SER A 336 -84.21 45.63 -78.71
CA SER A 336 -84.63 45.35 -80.09
C SER A 336 -84.80 46.66 -80.86
N TRP A 337 -84.70 46.58 -82.18
CA TRP A 337 -84.87 47.74 -83.05
C TRP A 337 -86.35 47.98 -83.32
N VAL A 338 -86.87 49.14 -82.95
CA VAL A 338 -88.31 49.45 -83.05
C VAL A 338 -88.54 50.84 -83.66
N ALA A 339 -89.68 51.00 -84.34
CA ALA A 339 -90.20 52.29 -84.79
C ALA A 339 -90.94 53.02 -83.64
N THR A 340 -91.12 54.34 -83.71
CA THR A 340 -91.60 55.16 -82.59
C THR A 340 -93.07 54.88 -82.20
N PRO A 341 -93.39 54.40 -80.97
CA PRO A 341 -94.77 54.20 -80.52
C PRO A 341 -95.36 55.47 -79.90
N ASN A 342 -96.58 55.80 -80.33
CA ASN A 342 -97.40 56.94 -79.92
C ASN A 342 -98.61 56.47 -79.09
N THR A 343 -98.50 56.34 -77.75
CA THR A 343 -99.62 56.43 -76.78
C THR A 343 -99.14 56.45 -75.31
N GLY A 344 -99.70 57.36 -74.50
CA GLY A 344 -99.38 57.57 -73.07
C GLY A 344 -100.44 57.05 -72.09
N ILE A 345 -100.15 57.13 -70.79
CA ILE A 345 -100.95 56.63 -69.65
C ILE A 345 -102.24 57.46 -69.47
N ALA A 346 -103.38 56.79 -69.34
CA ALA A 346 -104.71 57.40 -69.38
C ALA A 346 -105.43 57.59 -68.02
N SER A 347 -104.90 57.13 -66.87
CA SER A 347 -105.36 57.52 -65.51
C SER A 347 -104.52 56.88 -64.38
N LEU A 348 -104.34 57.60 -63.27
CA LEU A 348 -103.92 57.13 -61.93
C LEU A 348 -104.79 57.85 -60.89
N THR A 349 -105.41 57.13 -59.95
CA THR A 349 -106.16 57.73 -58.82
C THR A 349 -105.73 57.08 -57.50
N GLY A 350 -105.61 57.88 -56.44
CA GLY A 350 -105.10 57.48 -55.11
C GLY A 350 -103.78 58.17 -54.73
N ASP A 351 -103.03 57.57 -53.81
CA ASP A 351 -101.85 58.13 -53.12
C ASP A 351 -100.56 58.25 -53.96
N VAL A 352 -100.70 58.14 -55.28
CA VAL A 352 -99.60 58.23 -56.23
C VAL A 352 -99.88 59.39 -57.19
N THR A 353 -99.13 60.48 -57.03
CA THR A 353 -99.12 61.61 -57.97
C THR A 353 -97.94 61.47 -58.93
N ALA A 354 -98.21 61.47 -60.24
CA ALA A 354 -97.19 61.54 -61.28
C ALA A 354 -97.61 62.56 -62.35
N SER A 355 -96.72 63.49 -62.72
CA SER A 355 -96.96 64.49 -63.76
C SER A 355 -95.83 64.56 -64.78
N GLY A 356 -96.15 64.32 -66.05
CA GLY A 356 -95.30 64.60 -67.21
C GLY A 356 -94.68 63.37 -67.92
N PRO A 357 -94.43 63.44 -69.23
CA PRO A 357 -93.83 62.34 -69.99
C PRO A 357 -92.31 62.31 -69.77
N GLY A 358 -91.81 61.19 -69.24
CA GLY A 358 -90.38 60.88 -69.26
C GLY A 358 -89.53 61.36 -68.06
N ALA A 359 -90.10 61.52 -66.87
CA ALA A 359 -89.31 61.66 -65.64
C ALA A 359 -89.70 60.61 -64.58
N SER A 360 -88.65 59.91 -64.15
CA SER A 360 -88.45 59.02 -63.01
C SER A 360 -89.25 59.31 -61.73
N THR A 361 -89.51 58.21 -61.00
CA THR A 361 -90.02 58.11 -59.62
C THR A 361 -91.48 58.52 -59.40
N ALA A 362 -92.39 57.58 -59.63
CA ALA A 362 -93.64 57.52 -58.89
C ALA A 362 -93.28 57.41 -57.40
N THR A 363 -93.54 58.45 -56.64
CA THR A 363 -93.31 58.46 -55.20
C THR A 363 -94.64 58.53 -54.47
N ILE A 364 -94.72 57.79 -53.38
CA ILE A 364 -95.74 58.00 -52.35
C ILE A 364 -95.21 59.16 -51.49
N ALA A 365 -96.01 60.19 -51.26
CA ALA A 365 -95.58 61.32 -50.44
C ALA A 365 -95.19 60.84 -49.03
N THR A 366 -94.23 61.53 -48.41
CA THR A 366 -93.88 61.29 -47.00
C THR A 366 -95.14 61.39 -46.14
N ASP A 367 -95.35 60.41 -45.26
CA ASP A 367 -96.53 60.26 -44.38
C ASP A 367 -97.88 59.99 -45.08
N ALA A 368 -97.91 59.71 -46.39
CA ALA A 368 -99.17 59.45 -47.10
C ALA A 368 -99.86 58.14 -46.67
N VAL A 369 -99.13 57.19 -46.09
CA VAL A 369 -99.68 55.98 -45.47
C VAL A 369 -99.83 56.21 -43.97
N ASN A 370 -101.03 56.60 -43.54
CA ASN A 370 -101.38 56.71 -42.13
C ASN A 370 -102.00 55.40 -41.60
N SER A 371 -102.16 55.27 -40.29
CA SER A 371 -102.68 54.06 -39.64
C SER A 371 -104.06 53.63 -40.14
N ALA A 372 -104.88 54.56 -40.67
CA ALA A 372 -106.19 54.22 -41.23
C ALA A 372 -106.12 53.60 -42.65
N LYS A 373 -104.99 53.77 -43.34
CA LYS A 373 -104.73 53.16 -44.66
C LYS A 373 -104.06 51.78 -44.57
N ILE A 374 -103.65 51.37 -43.38
CA ILE A 374 -103.16 50.03 -43.09
C ILE A 374 -104.35 49.21 -42.59
N LEU A 375 -104.73 48.16 -43.32
CA LEU A 375 -105.76 47.23 -42.87
C LEU A 375 -105.23 46.47 -41.64
N ASP A 376 -105.93 46.57 -40.51
CA ASP A 376 -105.49 45.97 -39.24
C ASP A 376 -105.37 44.44 -39.35
N GLY A 377 -104.24 43.87 -38.93
CA GLY A 377 -103.99 42.42 -38.89
C GLY A 377 -103.14 41.79 -40.00
N THR A 378 -102.66 42.54 -41.01
CA THR A 378 -101.81 41.97 -42.10
C THR A 378 -100.36 42.44 -42.13
N ILE A 379 -99.96 43.41 -41.29
CA ILE A 379 -98.53 43.73 -41.09
C ILE A 379 -97.90 42.63 -40.23
N GLY A 380 -97.08 41.78 -40.85
CA GLY A 380 -96.39 40.70 -40.16
C GLY A 380 -95.15 41.20 -39.40
N VAL A 381 -94.67 40.38 -38.47
CA VAL A 381 -93.42 40.64 -37.72
C VAL A 381 -92.19 40.84 -38.59
N VAL A 382 -92.20 40.32 -39.82
CA VAL A 382 -91.09 40.45 -40.76
C VAL A 382 -91.03 41.85 -41.40
N ASP A 383 -92.14 42.59 -41.37
CA ASP A 383 -92.29 43.90 -42.01
C ASP A 383 -91.91 45.05 -41.06
N LEU A 384 -91.72 44.76 -39.76
CA LEU A 384 -91.33 45.72 -38.73
C LEU A 384 -89.81 45.73 -38.55
N ASN A 385 -89.10 46.53 -39.36
CA ASN A 385 -87.65 46.68 -39.27
C ASN A 385 -87.23 47.77 -38.27
N PHE A 386 -86.80 47.40 -37.07
CA PHE A 386 -86.25 48.31 -36.05
C PHE A 386 -84.73 48.52 -36.23
N ALA A 387 -84.26 48.92 -37.42
CA ALA A 387 -82.84 49.01 -37.77
C ALA A 387 -82.08 50.24 -37.22
N SER A 388 -82.66 51.04 -36.32
CA SER A 388 -81.94 52.15 -35.69
C SER A 388 -81.63 51.86 -34.23
N THR A 389 -80.42 52.23 -33.81
CA THR A 389 -79.97 52.20 -32.42
C THR A 389 -80.97 52.98 -31.57
N MET A 390 -81.61 52.30 -30.60
CA MET A 390 -82.46 52.93 -29.59
C MET A 390 -81.58 53.87 -28.75
N THR A 391 -81.49 55.13 -29.18
CA THR A 391 -80.54 56.13 -28.64
C THR A 391 -81.04 56.80 -27.36
N ALA A 392 -82.20 56.38 -26.84
CA ALA A 392 -82.71 56.75 -25.54
C ALA A 392 -83.17 55.48 -24.79
N ASN A 393 -83.00 55.46 -23.47
CA ASN A 393 -83.28 54.38 -22.51
C ASN A 393 -84.76 53.90 -22.43
N SER A 394 -85.46 53.78 -23.55
CA SER A 394 -86.84 53.29 -23.62
C SER A 394 -86.87 51.93 -24.32
N GLY A 395 -86.28 50.95 -23.64
CA GLY A 395 -86.63 49.52 -23.64
C GLY A 395 -86.28 48.66 -24.86
N VAL A 396 -86.20 47.35 -24.59
CA VAL A 396 -86.00 46.29 -25.59
C VAL A 396 -87.40 45.82 -26.02
N VAL A 397 -87.63 45.76 -27.33
CA VAL A 397 -88.88 45.21 -27.86
C VAL A 397 -88.82 43.68 -27.77
N VAL A 398 -89.52 43.12 -26.78
CA VAL A 398 -89.60 41.67 -26.57
C VAL A 398 -90.99 41.15 -26.92
N ARG A 399 -91.03 39.99 -27.58
CA ARG A 399 -92.29 39.27 -27.81
C ARG A 399 -92.69 38.58 -26.50
N ASN A 400 -93.86 38.92 -25.96
CA ASN A 400 -94.46 38.18 -24.85
C ASN A 400 -95.83 37.67 -25.28
N GLY A 401 -95.97 36.35 -25.46
CA GLY A 401 -97.14 35.76 -26.09
C GLY A 401 -97.30 36.18 -27.57
N THR A 402 -98.46 36.77 -27.90
CA THR A 402 -98.82 37.19 -29.26
C THR A 402 -98.53 38.67 -29.56
N GLN A 403 -98.02 39.44 -28.59
CA GLN A 403 -97.80 40.89 -28.73
C GLN A 403 -96.33 41.28 -28.49
N PHE A 404 -95.91 42.42 -29.05
CA PHE A 404 -94.62 43.05 -28.80
C PHE A 404 -94.77 44.15 -27.74
N PHE A 405 -93.93 44.09 -26.72
CA PHE A 405 -93.89 45.09 -25.65
C PHE A 405 -92.56 45.82 -25.70
N ASN A 406 -92.59 47.14 -25.58
CA ASN A 406 -91.40 47.90 -25.23
C ASN A 406 -91.17 47.75 -23.71
N LYS A 407 -90.17 46.95 -23.32
CA LYS A 407 -89.91 46.62 -21.91
C LYS A 407 -88.60 47.25 -21.45
N THR A 408 -88.66 48.05 -20.39
CA THR A 408 -87.50 48.69 -19.76
C THR A 408 -87.28 48.09 -18.38
N CYS A 409 -86.07 47.62 -18.09
CA CYS A 409 -85.64 47.22 -16.75
C CYS A 409 -84.91 48.36 -16.05
N SER A 410 -84.90 48.36 -14.71
CA SER A 410 -84.16 49.36 -13.95
C SER A 410 -82.65 49.15 -14.08
N ASN A 411 -81.84 50.16 -13.72
CA ASN A 411 -80.40 49.95 -13.59
C ASN A 411 -80.12 48.75 -12.66
N ASN A 412 -79.20 47.89 -13.09
CA ASN A 412 -78.81 46.65 -12.41
C ASN A 412 -79.86 45.51 -12.47
N GLU A 413 -80.80 45.55 -13.41
CA GLU A 413 -81.69 44.42 -13.75
C GLU A 413 -81.48 43.94 -15.19
N ILE A 414 -81.66 42.65 -15.45
CA ILE A 414 -81.68 42.03 -16.78
C ILE A 414 -83.05 41.41 -17.07
N LEU A 415 -83.39 41.30 -18.37
CA LEU A 415 -84.54 40.51 -18.81
C LEU A 415 -84.23 39.03 -18.65
N VAL A 416 -85.03 38.34 -17.84
CA VAL A 416 -84.98 36.89 -17.62
C VAL A 416 -86.32 36.28 -18.02
N TRP A 417 -86.29 35.19 -18.78
CA TRP A 417 -87.48 34.42 -19.11
C TRP A 417 -87.94 33.61 -17.91
N ASN A 418 -89.19 33.83 -17.45
CA ASN A 418 -89.82 32.97 -16.47
C ASN A 418 -90.98 32.18 -17.11
N THR A 419 -91.27 31.02 -16.55
CA THR A 419 -92.29 30.11 -17.08
C THR A 419 -93.72 30.55 -16.77
N SER A 420 -93.93 31.49 -15.85
CA SER A 420 -95.28 31.93 -15.44
C SER A 420 -95.79 33.17 -16.18
N ASN A 421 -94.91 34.11 -16.56
CA ASN A 421 -95.25 35.44 -17.07
C ASN A 421 -94.40 35.88 -18.29
N GLY A 422 -93.53 35.00 -18.81
CA GLY A 422 -92.64 35.29 -19.95
C GLY A 422 -91.43 36.17 -19.55
N TRP A 423 -91.01 37.06 -20.44
CA TRP A 423 -89.88 37.97 -20.19
C TRP A 423 -90.19 38.97 -19.06
N SER A 424 -89.42 38.91 -17.97
CA SER A 424 -89.55 39.79 -16.79
C SER A 424 -88.19 40.35 -16.38
N CYS A 425 -88.16 41.54 -15.77
CA CYS A 425 -86.92 42.12 -15.24
C CYS A 425 -86.58 41.46 -13.91
N SER A 426 -85.32 41.06 -13.75
CA SER A 426 -84.76 40.52 -12.51
C SER A 426 -83.43 41.18 -12.24
N ALA A 427 -83.07 41.39 -10.98
CA ALA A 427 -81.76 41.92 -10.61
C ALA A 427 -80.62 41.10 -11.27
N LEU A 428 -79.56 41.79 -11.74
CA LEU A 428 -78.31 41.14 -12.14
C LEU A 428 -77.83 40.26 -10.97
N PRO A 429 -77.36 39.02 -11.21
CA PRO A 429 -76.60 38.30 -10.21
C PRO A 429 -75.40 39.17 -9.83
N SER A 430 -75.38 39.65 -8.60
CA SER A 430 -74.29 40.47 -8.06
C SER A 430 -72.97 39.72 -8.16
N ALA A 431 -72.05 40.22 -8.99
CA ALA A 431 -70.61 39.92 -9.01
C ALA A 431 -70.22 38.45 -8.72
N GLY A 432 -70.56 37.55 -9.64
CA GLY A 432 -70.04 36.18 -9.66
C GLY A 432 -70.46 35.50 -10.96
N GLY A 433 -69.51 35.27 -11.86
CA GLY A 433 -69.79 34.77 -13.22
C GLY A 433 -70.56 33.44 -13.23
N SER A 434 -71.25 33.18 -14.33
CA SER A 434 -72.01 31.94 -14.62
C SER A 434 -71.13 30.69 -14.79
N GLY A 435 -69.98 30.63 -14.13
CA GLY A 435 -69.11 29.46 -14.11
C GLY A 435 -69.65 28.42 -13.13
N THR A 436 -69.41 27.14 -13.41
CA THR A 436 -69.81 26.02 -12.54
C THR A 436 -68.98 25.92 -11.25
N VAL A 437 -67.89 26.68 -11.12
CA VAL A 437 -67.04 26.73 -9.92
C VAL A 437 -67.52 27.86 -9.01
N THR A 438 -68.17 27.50 -7.90
CA THR A 438 -68.73 28.44 -6.91
C THR A 438 -67.76 28.76 -5.76
N SER A 439 -66.70 27.95 -5.58
CA SER A 439 -65.62 28.22 -4.64
C SER A 439 -64.35 27.46 -5.01
N VAL A 440 -63.19 27.99 -4.63
CA VAL A 440 -61.89 27.31 -4.66
C VAL A 440 -61.32 27.32 -3.24
N THR A 441 -61.15 26.15 -2.63
CA THR A 441 -60.61 26.01 -1.25
C THR A 441 -59.14 25.59 -1.30
N ALA A 442 -58.26 26.37 -0.66
CA ALA A 442 -56.86 26.01 -0.49
C ALA A 442 -56.70 24.69 0.31
N GLY A 443 -55.94 23.74 -0.25
CA GLY A 443 -55.56 22.49 0.42
C GLY A 443 -54.39 22.66 1.39
N THR A 444 -53.86 21.55 1.93
CA THR A 444 -52.70 21.60 2.85
C THR A 444 -51.49 22.26 2.19
N GLY A 445 -50.83 23.15 2.92
CA GLY A 445 -49.66 23.89 2.45
C GLY A 445 -49.92 25.15 1.63
N LEU A 446 -51.18 25.45 1.31
CA LEU A 446 -51.61 26.66 0.62
C LEU A 446 -52.33 27.62 1.59
N ASP A 447 -52.14 28.92 1.41
CA ASP A 447 -52.80 30.03 2.13
C ASP A 447 -53.75 30.78 1.19
N GLY A 448 -54.77 31.44 1.72
CA GLY A 448 -55.80 32.16 0.97
C GLY A 448 -57.23 31.67 1.19
N GLY A 449 -57.43 30.59 1.96
CA GLY A 449 -58.76 30.10 2.36
C GLY A 449 -59.65 29.65 1.19
N SER A 450 -60.98 29.78 1.36
CA SER A 450 -61.97 29.54 0.30
C SER A 450 -62.29 30.84 -0.45
N ILE A 451 -61.97 30.89 -1.75
CA ILE A 451 -62.26 32.02 -2.63
C ILE A 451 -63.64 31.83 -3.27
N THR A 452 -64.56 32.76 -3.02
CA THR A 452 -65.95 32.75 -3.54
C THR A 452 -66.30 33.96 -4.42
N THR A 453 -65.41 34.94 -4.52
CA THR A 453 -65.62 36.14 -5.37
C THR A 453 -64.32 36.56 -6.05
N SER A 454 -63.29 36.91 -5.27
CA SER A 454 -61.94 37.22 -5.76
C SER A 454 -60.93 37.05 -4.62
N GLY A 455 -59.75 36.52 -4.91
CA GLY A 455 -58.69 36.32 -3.92
C GLY A 455 -57.45 35.69 -4.57
N THR A 456 -56.38 35.52 -3.80
CA THR A 456 -55.15 34.86 -4.24
C THR A 456 -54.88 33.64 -3.37
N ILE A 457 -54.52 32.52 -4.00
CA ILE A 457 -53.96 31.36 -3.30
C ILE A 457 -52.44 31.45 -3.42
N SER A 458 -51.73 31.33 -2.30
CA SER A 458 -50.27 31.30 -2.24
C SER A 458 -49.79 30.09 -1.44
N ILE A 459 -48.50 29.76 -1.49
CA ILE A 459 -47.93 28.78 -0.55
C ILE A 459 -47.90 29.45 0.83
N ALA A 460 -48.43 28.77 1.85
CA ALA A 460 -48.39 29.27 3.22
C ALA A 460 -46.94 29.38 3.71
N ALA A 461 -46.64 30.30 4.63
CA ALA A 461 -45.32 30.34 5.28
C ALA A 461 -45.06 29.01 6.01
N GLY A 462 -44.03 28.26 5.59
CA GLY A 462 -43.78 26.90 6.09
C GLY A 462 -44.78 25.84 5.59
N GLY A 463 -45.62 26.17 4.61
CA GLY A 463 -46.68 25.29 4.09
C GLY A 463 -46.17 24.04 3.37
N VAL A 464 -44.92 24.04 2.93
CA VAL A 464 -44.27 22.86 2.36
C VAL A 464 -43.52 22.13 3.48
N ASN A 465 -44.15 21.12 4.07
CA ASN A 465 -43.55 20.22 5.07
C ASN A 465 -43.20 18.85 4.43
N THR A 466 -42.79 17.87 5.23
CA THR A 466 -42.39 16.54 4.73
C THR A 466 -43.54 15.77 4.06
N THR A 467 -44.79 16.17 4.30
CA THR A 467 -45.99 15.57 3.68
C THR A 467 -46.20 16.06 2.26
N GLU A 468 -45.96 17.35 1.99
CA GLU A 468 -46.09 17.95 0.65
C GLU A 468 -44.86 17.68 -0.24
N ILE A 469 -43.77 17.13 0.32
CA ILE A 469 -42.59 16.67 -0.42
C ILE A 469 -42.48 15.15 -0.35
N ALA A 470 -42.79 14.46 -1.45
CA ALA A 470 -42.53 13.03 -1.55
C ALA A 470 -41.02 12.70 -1.44
N ASN A 471 -40.67 11.52 -0.90
CA ASN A 471 -39.28 11.06 -0.80
C ASN A 471 -38.58 11.13 -2.17
N GLY A 472 -37.44 11.84 -2.24
CA GLY A 472 -36.66 12.02 -3.46
C GLY A 472 -37.20 13.08 -4.45
N ALA A 473 -38.29 13.79 -4.12
CA ALA A 473 -38.87 14.81 -5.01
C ALA A 473 -38.00 16.08 -5.16
N VAL A 474 -37.12 16.37 -4.20
CA VAL A 474 -36.11 17.44 -4.28
C VAL A 474 -34.83 16.86 -4.88
N THR A 475 -34.69 17.03 -6.20
CA THR A 475 -33.50 16.62 -6.96
C THR A 475 -32.40 17.68 -6.87
N GLY A 476 -31.17 17.35 -7.28
CA GLY A 476 -30.03 18.28 -7.22
C GLY A 476 -30.27 19.62 -7.93
N ALA A 477 -31.08 19.65 -9.00
CA ALA A 477 -31.44 20.88 -9.70
C ALA A 477 -32.36 21.83 -8.90
N LYS A 478 -33.03 21.30 -7.86
CA LYS A 478 -33.91 22.05 -6.95
C LYS A 478 -33.18 22.51 -5.69
N LEU A 479 -31.93 22.07 -5.49
CA LEU A 479 -31.06 22.54 -4.42
C LEU A 479 -30.29 23.76 -4.90
N GLU A 480 -30.19 24.77 -4.05
CA GLU A 480 -29.42 25.98 -4.34
C GLU A 480 -27.95 25.62 -4.60
N THR A 481 -27.37 26.17 -5.68
CA THR A 481 -25.94 26.02 -5.93
C THR A 481 -25.17 26.90 -4.94
N VAL A 482 -24.49 26.26 -3.99
CA VAL A 482 -23.61 26.94 -3.05
C VAL A 482 -22.39 27.44 -3.84
N GLY A 483 -22.17 28.76 -3.88
CA GLY A 483 -21.08 29.37 -4.62
C GLY A 483 -19.72 28.77 -4.23
N GLY A 484 -19.00 28.20 -5.20
CA GLY A 484 -17.71 27.53 -4.99
C GLY A 484 -17.76 26.02 -4.72
N LEU A 485 -18.96 25.45 -4.57
CA LEU A 485 -19.17 24.00 -4.42
C LEU A 485 -19.43 23.37 -5.79
N THR A 486 -18.42 22.75 -6.38
CA THR A 486 -18.51 21.99 -7.63
C THR A 486 -18.67 20.50 -7.33
N ALA A 487 -19.29 19.74 -8.23
CA ALA A 487 -19.34 18.28 -8.07
C ALA A 487 -17.92 17.70 -8.17
N GLY A 488 -17.46 17.03 -7.11
CA GLY A 488 -16.11 16.46 -7.07
C GLY A 488 -15.77 15.80 -5.73
N THR A 489 -14.58 15.18 -5.69
CA THR A 489 -14.02 14.61 -4.46
C THR A 489 -13.27 15.69 -3.70
N TYR A 490 -13.70 15.96 -2.47
CA TYR A 490 -13.03 16.89 -1.58
C TYR A 490 -12.22 16.09 -0.55
N GLY A 491 -10.91 16.02 -0.79
CA GLY A 491 -9.96 15.22 -0.02
C GLY A 491 -9.08 14.36 -0.92
N SER A 492 -7.87 14.04 -0.45
CA SER A 492 -6.91 13.17 -1.12
C SER A 492 -5.99 12.51 -0.09
N ALA A 493 -5.04 11.69 -0.56
CA ALA A 493 -3.96 11.18 0.30
C ALA A 493 -3.10 12.31 0.94
N SER A 494 -3.20 13.55 0.45
CA SER A 494 -2.42 14.71 0.88
C SER A 494 -3.26 15.92 1.28
N ALA A 495 -4.58 15.80 1.39
CA ALA A 495 -5.46 16.89 1.81
C ALA A 495 -6.74 16.34 2.47
N VAL A 496 -7.17 16.94 3.59
CA VAL A 496 -8.42 16.57 4.26
C VAL A 496 -9.51 17.60 3.97
N PRO A 497 -10.77 17.19 3.77
CA PRO A 497 -11.87 18.14 3.61
C PRO A 497 -12.15 18.90 4.90
N ASN A 498 -12.33 20.21 4.79
CA ASN A 498 -12.86 21.10 5.81
C ASN A 498 -14.26 21.56 5.36
N ILE A 499 -15.29 21.14 6.09
CA ILE A 499 -16.69 21.35 5.73
C ILE A 499 -17.31 22.31 6.73
N THR A 500 -17.90 23.40 6.24
CA THR A 500 -18.71 24.30 7.06
C THR A 500 -20.18 24.09 6.75
N VAL A 501 -21.00 23.97 7.79
CA VAL A 501 -22.46 23.88 7.66
C VAL A 501 -23.15 25.04 8.36
N ASP A 502 -24.33 25.41 7.87
CA ASP A 502 -25.20 26.36 8.57
C ASP A 502 -25.90 25.71 9.78
N THR A 503 -26.65 26.52 10.53
CA THR A 503 -27.46 26.06 11.67
C THR A 503 -28.57 25.06 11.31
N LYS A 504 -28.81 24.85 10.01
CA LYS A 504 -29.77 23.88 9.47
C LYS A 504 -29.08 22.63 8.90
N GLY A 505 -27.76 22.51 9.05
CA GLY A 505 -26.97 21.34 8.62
C GLY A 505 -26.64 21.29 7.13
N ARG A 506 -26.92 22.35 6.35
CA ARG A 506 -26.55 22.40 4.93
C ARG A 506 -25.10 22.84 4.78
N VAL A 507 -24.37 22.24 3.84
CA VAL A 507 -23.00 22.65 3.51
C VAL A 507 -23.01 24.06 2.91
N THR A 508 -22.29 25.00 3.52
CA THR A 508 -22.17 26.40 3.05
C THR A 508 -20.81 26.71 2.45
N SER A 509 -19.80 25.91 2.78
CA SER A 509 -18.50 25.92 2.11
C SER A 509 -17.81 24.59 2.31
N ILE A 510 -17.02 24.19 1.31
CA ILE A 510 -16.05 23.11 1.45
C ILE A 510 -14.71 23.63 0.94
N SER A 511 -13.66 23.32 1.70
CA SER A 511 -12.29 23.51 1.25
C SER A 511 -11.50 22.26 1.57
N THR A 512 -10.30 22.15 1.01
CA THR A 512 -9.36 21.12 1.42
C THR A 512 -8.24 21.79 2.22
N GLN A 513 -7.98 21.27 3.40
CA GLN A 513 -6.79 21.61 4.15
C GLN A 513 -5.70 20.64 3.71
N SER A 514 -4.69 21.16 3.03
CA SER A 514 -3.53 20.39 2.63
C SER A 514 -2.79 19.86 3.86
N ILE A 515 -2.39 18.59 3.80
CA ILE A 515 -1.58 17.91 4.80
C ILE A 515 -0.13 18.37 4.59
N ASN A 516 0.16 19.59 5.01
CA ASN A 516 1.45 20.27 4.76
C ASN A 516 2.57 19.82 5.70
N THR A 517 2.21 19.12 6.77
CA THR A 517 3.11 18.81 7.87
C THR A 517 3.56 17.35 7.88
N LEU A 518 3.06 16.49 7.00
CA LEU A 518 3.61 15.15 6.82
C LEU A 518 4.64 15.21 5.67
N PRO A 519 5.93 15.01 5.96
CA PRO A 519 6.97 15.03 4.93
C PRO A 519 6.64 13.97 3.87
N THR A 520 6.66 14.36 2.59
CA THR A 520 6.57 13.42 1.47
C THR A 520 7.59 12.31 1.70
N ALA A 521 7.17 11.05 1.57
CA ALA A 521 8.04 9.89 1.73
C ALA A 521 9.31 10.09 0.89
N SER A 522 10.41 10.48 1.54
CA SER A 522 11.70 10.53 0.86
C SER A 522 12.03 9.10 0.44
N THR A 523 12.89 8.95 -0.56
CA THR A 523 13.43 7.68 -1.04
C THR A 523 14.20 6.86 0.02
N SER A 524 14.08 7.22 1.30
CA SER A 524 14.75 6.61 2.44
C SER A 524 13.78 5.69 3.21
N SER A 525 13.78 4.41 2.84
CA SER A 525 13.08 3.37 3.62
C SER A 525 13.61 3.32 5.06
N GLY A 526 12.72 3.18 6.05
CA GLY A 526 13.08 2.99 7.46
C GLY A 526 13.19 4.26 8.34
N LYS A 527 12.78 5.45 7.86
CA LYS A 527 12.72 6.68 8.67
C LYS A 527 11.41 6.79 9.47
N PHE A 528 11.44 7.52 10.59
CA PHE A 528 10.29 7.78 11.47
C PHE A 528 9.90 9.26 11.42
N LEU A 529 8.61 9.55 11.64
CA LEU A 529 8.12 10.92 11.77
C LEU A 529 8.53 11.50 13.11
N LYS A 530 9.23 12.63 13.08
CA LYS A 530 9.71 13.34 14.26
C LYS A 530 9.25 14.79 14.21
N SER A 531 8.57 15.23 15.27
CA SER A 531 8.14 16.62 15.42
C SER A 531 9.25 17.48 16.01
N ASP A 532 9.42 18.70 15.48
CA ASP A 532 10.23 19.76 16.10
C ASP A 532 9.39 20.71 16.98
N GLY A 533 8.13 20.36 17.25
CA GLY A 533 7.15 21.18 17.96
C GLY A 533 6.30 22.07 17.05
N THR A 534 6.69 22.27 15.79
CA THR A 534 5.97 23.11 14.81
C THR A 534 5.67 22.35 13.51
N ASN A 535 6.58 21.48 13.06
CA ASN A 535 6.51 20.68 11.86
C ASN A 535 6.81 19.20 12.18
N TRP A 536 6.46 18.28 11.27
CA TRP A 536 6.97 16.90 11.31
C TRP A 536 7.94 16.67 10.14
N SER A 537 9.01 15.91 10.39
CA SER A 537 10.00 15.54 9.38
C SER A 537 10.40 14.07 9.51
N GLY A 538 10.88 13.45 8.43
CA GLY A 538 11.37 12.07 8.44
C GLY A 538 12.80 12.05 8.98
N ALA A 539 13.04 11.34 10.08
CA ALA A 539 14.35 11.24 10.73
C ALA A 539 14.63 9.81 11.21
N ASP A 540 15.91 9.49 11.41
CA ASP A 540 16.29 8.29 12.15
C ASP A 540 15.97 8.46 13.64
N VAL A 541 15.62 7.36 14.32
CA VAL A 541 15.61 7.33 15.78
C VAL A 541 17.05 7.37 16.27
N ARG A 542 17.45 8.48 16.89
CA ARG A 542 18.77 8.62 17.53
C ARG A 542 18.66 8.27 19.01
N PHE A 543 19.76 7.90 19.66
CA PHE A 543 19.80 7.70 21.11
C PHE A 543 19.29 8.92 21.89
N SER A 544 19.48 10.13 21.35
CA SER A 544 18.95 11.39 21.91
C SER A 544 17.42 11.45 21.98
N ASP A 545 16.74 10.59 21.24
CA ASP A 545 15.29 10.62 21.02
C ASP A 545 14.54 9.70 21.97
N ILE A 546 15.26 8.74 22.57
CA ILE A 546 14.75 7.93 23.67
C ILE A 546 14.82 8.79 24.91
N LYS A 547 13.69 9.38 25.29
CA LYS A 547 13.60 10.28 26.45
C LYS A 547 13.35 9.50 27.73
N ASN A 548 13.95 9.95 28.82
CA ASN A 548 13.54 9.58 30.17
C ASN A 548 12.26 10.32 30.57
N SER A 549 11.68 9.97 31.70
CA SER A 549 10.50 10.59 32.32
C SER A 549 10.60 12.10 32.56
N MET A 550 11.78 12.72 32.41
CA MET A 550 12.01 14.16 32.51
C MET A 550 12.26 14.85 31.15
N GLY A 551 12.14 14.13 30.02
CA GLY A 551 12.31 14.68 28.67
C GLY A 551 13.77 14.81 28.19
N ALA A 552 14.75 14.41 29.01
CA ALA A 552 16.16 14.30 28.62
C ALA A 552 16.43 12.95 27.96
N SER A 553 17.53 12.78 27.21
CA SER A 553 17.85 11.46 26.63
C SER A 553 18.22 10.45 27.71
N ALA A 554 17.60 9.27 27.68
CA ALA A 554 17.91 8.14 28.55
C ALA A 554 19.33 7.59 28.31
N PHE A 555 19.92 7.91 27.15
CA PHE A 555 21.26 7.50 26.71
C PHE A 555 22.27 8.66 26.69
N ASN A 556 22.01 9.75 27.42
CA ASN A 556 22.96 10.86 27.55
C ASN A 556 24.13 10.53 28.50
N ILE A 557 24.70 9.33 28.37
CA ILE A 557 25.92 8.96 29.09
C ILE A 557 27.13 9.56 28.37
N GLY A 558 27.97 10.27 29.11
CA GLY A 558 29.32 10.57 28.63
C GLY A 558 30.09 9.28 28.34
N VAL A 559 31.20 9.36 27.60
CA VAL A 559 32.07 8.19 27.37
C VAL A 559 32.51 7.68 28.74
N CYS A 560 32.07 6.47 29.12
CA CYS A 560 32.54 5.86 30.35
C CYS A 560 34.06 5.69 30.27
N ASN A 561 34.75 6.12 31.32
CA ASN A 561 36.20 5.95 31.40
C ASN A 561 36.55 4.46 31.39
N ALA A 562 37.80 4.12 31.06
CA ALA A 562 38.25 2.73 31.01
C ALA A 562 38.06 1.94 32.32
N ASN A 563 37.83 2.64 33.44
CA ASN A 563 37.53 2.09 34.76
C ASN A 563 36.03 2.13 35.13
N GLN A 564 35.13 2.33 34.16
CA GLN A 564 33.68 2.47 34.36
C GLN A 564 32.89 1.49 33.48
N THR A 565 31.69 1.12 33.92
CA THR A 565 30.68 0.35 33.15
C THR A 565 29.34 1.09 33.13
N VAL A 566 28.47 0.75 32.19
CA VAL A 566 27.13 1.35 32.07
C VAL A 566 26.17 0.62 33.02
N LYS A 567 25.46 1.36 33.87
CA LYS A 567 24.33 0.86 34.68
C LYS A 567 23.03 1.56 34.31
N TRP A 568 21.89 0.90 34.48
CA TRP A 568 20.58 1.55 34.47
C TRP A 568 20.28 2.15 35.86
N SER A 569 19.87 3.41 35.91
CA SER A 569 19.42 4.06 37.14
C SER A 569 17.91 4.27 37.09
N ALA A 570 17.15 3.50 37.89
CA ALA A 570 15.70 3.65 37.98
C ALA A 570 15.26 4.98 38.63
N LEU A 571 16.15 5.65 39.37
CA LEU A 571 15.86 6.92 40.04
C LEU A 571 15.87 8.10 39.05
N THR A 572 16.85 8.09 38.14
CA THR A 572 17.05 9.13 37.12
C THR A 572 16.51 8.72 35.74
N ASP A 573 16.00 7.48 35.65
CA ASP A 573 15.40 6.87 34.46
C ASP A 573 16.33 6.95 33.24
N MET A 574 17.63 6.79 33.48
CA MET A 574 18.69 6.90 32.48
C MET A 574 19.83 5.93 32.75
N PHE A 575 20.62 5.67 31.72
CA PHE A 575 21.91 5.01 31.88
C PHE A 575 22.93 5.96 32.52
N GLU A 576 23.85 5.43 33.33
CA GLU A 576 24.91 6.19 34.00
C GLU A 576 26.22 5.38 33.99
N CYS A 577 27.37 6.07 33.94
CA CYS A 577 28.67 5.42 34.14
C CYS A 577 28.91 5.16 35.62
N GLN A 578 29.09 3.90 35.98
CA GLN A 578 29.47 3.46 37.32
C GLN A 578 30.93 3.04 37.31
N ASN A 579 31.72 3.54 38.26
CA ASN A 579 33.08 3.02 38.48
C ASN A 579 33.01 1.51 38.71
N ILE A 580 33.90 0.77 38.07
CA ILE A 580 34.30 -0.57 38.49
C ILE A 580 35.15 -0.37 39.76
N ALA A 581 34.49 0.09 40.83
CA ALA A 581 35.14 0.46 42.06
C ALA A 581 35.59 -0.84 42.76
N SER A 582 36.91 -0.96 42.97
CA SER A 582 37.55 -1.98 43.80
C SER A 582 37.00 -3.38 43.59
N LEU A 583 37.59 -4.13 42.66
CA LEU A 583 37.54 -5.59 42.72
C LEU A 583 38.02 -5.99 44.13
N ASP A 584 37.09 -6.22 45.04
CA ASP A 584 37.37 -6.65 46.40
C ASP A 584 38.14 -7.97 46.30
N ALA A 585 39.37 -8.00 46.81
CA ALA A 585 40.19 -9.20 46.78
C ALA A 585 39.48 -10.37 47.49
N ALA A 586 38.60 -10.09 48.46
CA ALA A 586 37.78 -11.10 49.13
C ALA A 586 36.67 -11.68 48.24
N ALA A 587 36.24 -10.96 47.19
CA ALA A 587 35.25 -11.43 46.22
C ALA A 587 35.86 -12.31 45.11
N ILE A 588 37.18 -12.33 44.96
CA ILE A 588 37.90 -13.18 44.00
C ILE A 588 38.33 -14.47 44.70
N THR A 589 37.39 -15.37 44.92
CA THR A 589 37.65 -16.66 45.60
C THR A 589 38.30 -17.70 44.67
N THR A 590 38.08 -17.58 43.35
CA THR A 590 38.74 -18.36 42.29
C THR A 590 38.84 -17.50 41.01
N GLY A 591 39.75 -17.83 40.09
CA GLY A 591 39.85 -17.20 38.77
C GLY A 591 41.24 -16.69 38.39
N THR A 592 41.46 -16.48 37.10
CA THR A 592 42.72 -16.00 36.53
C THR A 592 42.59 -14.55 36.11
N ILE A 593 43.36 -13.64 36.73
CA ILE A 593 43.55 -12.27 36.24
C ILE A 593 44.75 -12.28 35.29
N ALA A 594 44.54 -11.93 34.03
CA ALA A 594 45.62 -11.88 33.05
C ALA A 594 46.73 -10.92 33.52
N ALA A 595 48.00 -11.35 33.42
CA ALA A 595 49.15 -10.58 33.92
C ALA A 595 49.22 -9.14 33.38
N GLY A 596 48.78 -8.91 32.14
CA GLY A 596 48.69 -7.57 31.53
C GLY A 596 47.61 -6.64 32.12
N ARG A 597 46.90 -7.07 33.15
CA ARG A 597 45.93 -6.29 33.93
C ARG A 597 46.40 -6.01 35.36
N LEU A 598 47.54 -6.57 35.76
CA LEU A 598 48.16 -6.29 37.05
C LEU A 598 49.23 -5.19 36.89
N PRO A 599 49.34 -4.24 37.85
CA PRO A 599 50.41 -3.26 37.83
C PRO A 599 51.77 -3.96 37.97
N ALA A 600 52.84 -3.36 37.44
CA ALA A 600 54.18 -3.95 37.45
C ALA A 600 54.72 -4.30 38.86
N SER A 601 54.23 -3.61 39.89
CA SER A 601 54.55 -3.93 41.30
C SER A 601 53.93 -5.25 41.78
N ALA A 602 52.82 -5.69 41.16
CA ALA A 602 52.14 -6.95 41.46
C ALA A 602 52.66 -8.14 40.63
N THR A 603 53.48 -7.90 39.61
CA THR A 603 54.06 -8.97 38.76
C THR A 603 55.40 -9.50 39.29
N LEU A 604 56.01 -8.84 40.28
CA LEU A 604 57.30 -9.23 40.89
C LEU A 604 57.26 -10.57 41.65
N TRP A 605 56.05 -11.06 41.95
CA TRP A 605 55.81 -12.29 42.71
C TRP A 605 55.23 -13.43 41.85
N GLN A 606 55.17 -13.27 40.53
CA GLN A 606 54.65 -14.30 39.65
C GLN A 606 55.73 -15.34 39.37
N ASP A 607 55.52 -16.55 39.89
CA ASP A 607 56.29 -17.70 39.47
C ASP A 607 55.82 -18.07 38.06
N GLY A 608 56.74 -18.17 37.11
CA GLY A 608 56.41 -18.74 35.80
C GLY A 608 56.13 -20.25 35.90
N GLY A 609 55.13 -20.65 36.71
CA GLY A 609 54.54 -21.97 36.83
C GLY A 609 55.39 -23.06 37.51
N SER A 610 56.25 -22.76 38.49
CA SER A 610 57.16 -23.81 39.04
C SER A 610 57.60 -23.62 40.49
N SER A 611 56.82 -22.95 41.35
CA SER A 611 57.16 -22.77 42.78
C SER A 611 58.54 -22.13 43.00
N ARG A 612 58.96 -21.24 42.08
CA ARG A 612 60.27 -20.58 42.15
C ARG A 612 60.35 -19.60 43.32
N ILE A 613 59.25 -18.95 43.67
CA ILE A 613 59.14 -18.05 44.82
C ILE A 613 57.79 -18.34 45.48
N TYR A 614 57.81 -18.68 46.76
CA TYR A 614 56.64 -19.00 47.58
C TYR A 614 56.65 -18.12 48.82
N TYR A 615 55.54 -17.43 49.10
CA TYR A 615 55.41 -16.61 50.31
C TYR A 615 54.33 -17.20 51.21
N SER A 616 54.73 -17.58 52.43
CA SER A 616 53.80 -18.08 53.45
C SER A 616 54.25 -17.69 54.84
N ALA A 617 53.32 -17.25 55.68
CA ALA A 617 53.56 -16.99 57.10
C ALA A 617 54.75 -16.04 57.40
N GLY A 618 55.02 -15.09 56.50
CA GLY A 618 56.13 -14.14 56.65
C GLY A 618 57.46 -14.58 56.05
N ASN A 619 57.56 -15.82 55.58
CA ASN A 619 58.77 -16.40 55.01
C ASN A 619 58.73 -16.43 53.48
N VAL A 620 59.90 -16.28 52.84
CA VAL A 620 60.09 -16.46 51.40
C VAL A 620 60.82 -17.78 51.15
N GLY A 621 60.14 -18.74 50.52
CA GLY A 621 60.72 -19.96 49.98
C GLY A 621 61.12 -19.78 48.52
N ILE A 622 62.34 -20.16 48.15
CA ILE A 622 62.79 -20.26 46.75
C ILE A 622 63.01 -21.73 46.43
N GLY A 623 62.18 -22.31 45.56
CA GLY A 623 62.19 -23.75 45.26
C GLY A 623 61.60 -24.64 46.35
N THR A 624 60.92 -24.06 47.34
CA THR A 624 60.22 -24.76 48.43
C THR A 624 58.93 -24.03 48.79
N SER A 625 57.88 -24.78 49.10
CA SER A 625 56.59 -24.27 49.59
C SER A 625 56.41 -24.41 51.12
N THR A 626 57.44 -24.85 51.82
CA THR A 626 57.40 -25.04 53.29
C THR A 626 58.53 -24.27 53.96
N ALA A 627 58.67 -22.98 53.63
CA ALA A 627 59.76 -22.15 54.10
C ALA A 627 59.76 -22.04 55.63
N SER A 628 60.81 -22.55 56.26
CA SER A 628 60.93 -22.65 57.73
C SER A 628 61.65 -21.46 58.37
N THR A 629 62.29 -20.63 57.55
CA THR A 629 63.02 -19.42 57.95
C THR A 629 62.67 -18.26 57.02
N PRO A 630 62.97 -16.99 57.38
CA PRO A 630 62.58 -15.83 56.60
C PRO A 630 63.02 -15.88 55.11
N LEU A 631 64.14 -16.54 54.81
CA LEU A 631 64.56 -16.88 53.45
C LEU A 631 65.04 -18.33 53.42
N ASP A 632 64.27 -19.20 52.79
CA ASP A 632 64.56 -20.63 52.66
C ASP A 632 64.79 -20.97 51.19
N VAL A 633 66.02 -21.31 50.80
CA VAL A 633 66.38 -21.64 49.43
C VAL A 633 66.64 -23.13 49.32
N ASN A 634 65.77 -23.85 48.64
CA ASN A 634 65.97 -25.25 48.30
C ASN A 634 66.81 -25.37 47.02
N GLY A 635 68.12 -25.17 47.17
CA GLY A 635 69.07 -25.17 46.07
C GLY A 635 70.35 -24.41 46.40
N ALA A 636 71.17 -24.13 45.39
CA ALA A 636 72.37 -23.31 45.55
C ALA A 636 72.00 -21.82 45.54
N ALA A 637 72.43 -21.08 46.57
CA ALA A 637 72.31 -19.64 46.62
C ALA A 637 73.66 -18.99 46.29
N ALA A 638 73.73 -18.19 45.23
CA ALA A 638 74.86 -17.31 44.96
C ALA A 638 74.66 -16.00 45.70
N VAL A 639 75.43 -15.77 46.77
CA VAL A 639 75.41 -14.51 47.52
C VAL A 639 76.56 -13.63 47.03
N ASN A 640 76.25 -12.40 46.60
CA ASN A 640 77.24 -11.49 46.03
C ASN A 640 78.31 -11.08 47.06
N SER A 641 77.94 -11.03 48.34
CA SER A 641 78.85 -10.86 49.47
C SER A 641 78.21 -11.43 50.72
N SER A 642 78.93 -12.29 51.46
CA SER A 642 78.55 -12.70 52.81
C SER A 642 79.40 -11.92 53.81
N PHE A 643 78.76 -11.27 54.78
CA PHE A 643 79.44 -10.66 55.92
C PHE A 643 79.12 -11.48 57.16
N GLU A 644 80.14 -12.07 57.78
CA GLU A 644 79.97 -12.70 59.08
C GLU A 644 79.96 -11.61 60.16
N GLY A 645 78.91 -11.56 60.99
CA GLY A 645 78.92 -10.68 62.15
C GLY A 645 80.04 -11.09 63.10
N VAL A 646 80.77 -10.12 63.67
CA VAL A 646 81.83 -10.39 64.65
C VAL A 646 81.40 -9.79 65.98
N SER A 647 81.35 -10.60 67.05
CA SER A 647 81.05 -10.10 68.40
C SER A 647 82.13 -9.13 68.88
N ALA A 648 81.85 -8.19 69.80
CA ALA A 648 82.91 -7.51 70.54
C ALA A 648 83.73 -8.53 71.38
N TYR A 649 84.95 -8.17 71.79
CA TYR A 649 85.72 -9.00 72.74
C TYR A 649 84.95 -9.09 74.07
N THR A 650 84.67 -10.31 74.51
CA THR A 650 83.97 -10.58 75.77
C THR A 650 84.90 -11.25 76.75
N ASN A 651 85.00 -10.74 77.99
CA ASN A 651 85.80 -11.36 79.04
C ASN A 651 85.20 -12.72 79.44
N THR A 652 86.04 -13.75 79.49
CA THR A 652 85.58 -15.12 79.72
C THR A 652 85.36 -15.46 81.19
N GLY A 653 85.97 -14.73 82.13
CA GLY A 653 86.03 -15.15 83.52
C GLY A 653 86.65 -16.55 83.66
N ALA A 654 86.27 -17.30 84.70
CA ALA A 654 86.69 -18.70 84.87
C ALA A 654 85.98 -19.66 83.88
N SER A 655 84.76 -19.32 83.44
CA SER A 655 84.04 -20.11 82.44
C SER A 655 83.10 -19.24 81.61
N TYR A 656 83.05 -19.50 80.31
CA TYR A 656 82.21 -18.79 79.35
C TYR A 656 81.52 -19.78 78.42
N THR A 657 80.19 -19.74 78.35
CA THR A 657 79.41 -20.55 77.40
C THR A 657 79.05 -19.70 76.20
N ILE A 658 79.37 -20.19 75.00
CA ILE A 658 79.05 -19.50 73.75
C ILE A 658 77.53 -19.63 73.49
N PRO A 659 76.77 -18.51 73.40
CA PRO A 659 75.37 -18.56 72.99
C PRO A 659 75.25 -18.87 71.49
N ASP A 660 74.27 -19.69 71.12
CA ASP A 660 74.10 -20.33 69.80
C ASP A 660 73.41 -19.47 68.73
N THR A 661 73.07 -18.20 68.98
CA THR A 661 71.97 -17.57 68.22
C THR A 661 72.26 -16.50 67.16
N SER A 662 73.50 -16.22 66.70
CA SER A 662 73.62 -15.11 65.71
C SER A 662 74.86 -15.00 64.83
N VAL A 663 76.03 -15.48 65.23
CA VAL A 663 77.25 -15.32 64.40
C VAL A 663 78.17 -16.55 64.47
N ASN A 664 79.10 -16.68 63.52
CA ASN A 664 80.07 -17.78 63.44
C ASN A 664 81.47 -17.40 63.95
N ILE A 665 81.73 -16.11 64.20
CA ILE A 665 83.00 -15.61 64.77
C ILE A 665 82.77 -15.06 66.18
N ARG A 666 83.44 -15.61 67.18
CA ARG A 666 83.43 -15.11 68.57
C ARG A 666 84.79 -14.53 68.93
N ARG A 667 84.79 -13.31 69.50
CA ARG A 667 85.98 -12.69 70.08
C ARG A 667 85.90 -12.74 71.60
N LEU A 668 86.88 -13.37 72.23
CA LEU A 668 86.89 -13.66 73.67
C LEU A 668 88.23 -13.24 74.29
N THR A 669 88.19 -12.68 75.49
CA THR A 669 89.38 -12.28 76.25
C THR A 669 89.51 -13.18 77.48
N LEU A 670 90.61 -13.91 77.56
CA LEU A 670 90.95 -14.77 78.69
C LEU A 670 91.28 -13.89 79.89
N SER A 671 90.36 -13.80 80.85
CA SER A 671 90.44 -12.85 81.96
C SER A 671 90.61 -13.52 83.33
N SER A 672 90.98 -14.79 83.36
CA SER A 672 91.25 -15.57 84.58
C SER A 672 92.44 -16.51 84.36
N ALA A 673 93.07 -16.98 85.44
CA ALA A 673 94.23 -17.88 85.36
C ALA A 673 93.97 -19.12 84.49
N THR A 674 92.76 -19.66 84.52
CA THR A 674 92.30 -20.71 83.61
C THR A 674 90.86 -20.43 83.22
N SER A 675 90.63 -20.17 81.94
CA SER A 675 89.30 -19.90 81.39
C SER A 675 88.78 -21.13 80.64
N ALA A 676 87.61 -21.61 81.01
CA ALA A 676 86.94 -22.73 80.37
C ALA A 676 85.85 -22.25 79.39
N ILE A 677 86.10 -22.34 78.10
CA ILE A 677 85.14 -21.93 77.06
C ILE A 677 84.31 -23.15 76.66
N ARG A 678 83.00 -23.08 76.88
CA ARG A 678 82.06 -24.13 76.48
C ARG A 678 81.50 -23.85 75.09
N LEU A 679 81.73 -24.79 74.17
CA LEU A 679 81.13 -24.81 72.83
C LEU A 679 79.59 -24.97 72.94
N PRO A 680 78.81 -24.38 72.01
CA PRO A 680 77.36 -24.40 72.08
C PRO A 680 76.80 -25.83 71.89
N ALA A 681 75.64 -26.11 72.51
CA ALA A 681 74.84 -27.27 72.16
C ALA A 681 74.07 -26.99 70.85
N MET A 682 74.12 -27.90 69.89
CA MET A 682 73.60 -27.66 68.54
C MET A 682 72.30 -28.44 68.30
N THR A 683 71.26 -27.78 67.77
CA THR A 683 69.94 -28.39 67.46
C THR A 683 69.52 -28.25 65.99
N SER A 684 70.46 -28.01 65.08
CA SER A 684 70.18 -27.81 63.63
C SER A 684 69.68 -29.10 62.95
N PRO A 685 68.92 -29.02 61.82
CA PRO A 685 68.47 -30.20 61.09
C PRO A 685 69.63 -31.09 60.61
N PRO A 686 69.43 -32.43 60.53
CA PRO A 686 70.42 -33.38 60.03
C PRO A 686 71.00 -32.98 58.66
N GLY A 687 72.30 -33.22 58.46
CA GLY A 687 72.98 -32.93 57.18
C GLY A 687 73.44 -31.48 56.99
N LYS A 688 73.47 -30.66 58.05
CA LYS A 688 74.03 -29.30 58.04
C LYS A 688 75.36 -29.25 58.81
N MET A 689 76.29 -28.44 58.32
CA MET A 689 77.60 -28.21 58.95
C MET A 689 77.60 -26.88 59.70
N TYR A 690 78.22 -26.87 60.88
CA TYR A 690 78.47 -25.64 61.63
C TYR A 690 79.96 -25.35 61.69
N SER A 691 80.32 -24.08 61.49
CA SER A 691 81.68 -23.57 61.62
C SER A 691 81.67 -22.45 62.65
N LEU A 692 82.58 -22.55 63.61
CA LEU A 692 82.78 -21.60 64.69
C LEU A 692 84.25 -21.22 64.77
N THR A 693 84.55 -19.94 64.63
CA THR A 693 85.89 -19.40 64.79
C THR A 693 85.97 -18.59 66.08
N LEU A 694 86.91 -18.95 66.95
CA LEU A 694 87.19 -18.25 68.19
C LEU A 694 88.48 -17.44 68.04
N PHE A 695 88.39 -16.15 68.26
CA PHE A 695 89.53 -15.28 68.49
C PHE A 695 89.70 -15.15 69.99
N VAL A 696 90.69 -15.84 70.53
CA VAL A 696 90.97 -15.88 71.96
C VAL A 696 92.16 -14.99 72.25
N LYS A 697 91.94 -13.92 73.00
CA LYS A 697 92.94 -12.91 73.34
C LYS A 697 93.38 -13.07 74.79
N GLN A 698 94.69 -13.09 75.05
CA GLN A 698 95.24 -12.96 76.41
C GLN A 698 94.84 -11.60 77.01
N ASP A 699 94.54 -11.53 78.30
CA ASP A 699 94.34 -10.22 78.94
C ASP A 699 95.63 -9.39 78.99
N GLY A 700 95.57 -8.20 79.59
CA GLY A 700 96.71 -7.28 79.72
C GLY A 700 97.87 -7.79 80.57
N THR A 701 97.79 -9.01 81.11
CA THR A 701 98.84 -9.63 81.94
C THR A 701 99.43 -10.91 81.34
N GLY A 702 98.72 -11.55 80.39
CA GLY A 702 99.19 -12.76 79.73
C GLY A 702 99.13 -14.02 80.59
N ASN A 703 99.69 -15.11 80.07
CA ASN A 703 99.83 -16.42 80.72
C ASN A 703 98.52 -17.04 81.26
N ARG A 704 97.38 -16.75 80.63
CA ARG A 704 96.12 -17.44 80.93
C ARG A 704 96.09 -18.79 80.22
N ALA A 705 95.59 -19.82 80.90
CA ALA A 705 95.32 -21.11 80.31
C ALA A 705 93.90 -21.14 79.72
N LEU A 706 93.72 -21.90 78.65
CA LEU A 706 92.43 -22.14 78.02
C LEU A 706 92.09 -23.64 78.12
N SER A 707 90.88 -23.94 78.56
CA SER A 707 90.27 -25.25 78.35
C SER A 707 89.02 -25.11 77.48
N ILE A 708 88.84 -26.05 76.55
CA ILE A 708 87.63 -26.14 75.74
C ILE A 708 86.74 -27.22 76.35
N LEU A 709 85.51 -26.83 76.66
CA LEU A 709 84.47 -27.72 77.13
C LEU A 709 83.41 -27.89 76.04
N THR A 710 82.79 -29.05 75.98
CA THR A 710 81.70 -29.37 75.07
C THR A 710 80.39 -29.54 75.83
N ALA A 711 79.27 -29.66 75.12
CA ALA A 711 78.04 -30.14 75.73
C ALA A 711 78.19 -31.60 76.23
N SER A 712 77.32 -32.04 77.14
CA SER A 712 77.36 -33.43 77.63
C SER A 712 77.16 -34.41 76.46
N GLY A 713 78.09 -35.36 76.29
CA GLY A 713 78.07 -36.34 75.19
C GLY A 713 78.89 -35.94 73.96
N ASP A 714 79.28 -34.67 73.83
CA ASP A 714 80.13 -34.19 72.75
C ASP A 714 81.62 -34.28 73.12
N SER A 715 82.50 -34.48 72.14
CA SER A 715 83.96 -34.46 72.31
C SER A 715 84.66 -33.52 71.30
N VAL A 716 85.87 -33.04 71.61
CA VAL A 716 86.70 -32.31 70.65
C VAL A 716 87.84 -33.21 70.19
N LYS A 717 87.95 -33.38 68.87
CA LYS A 717 89.08 -34.03 68.22
C LYS A 717 89.96 -32.97 67.59
N TRP A 718 91.18 -32.84 68.10
CA TRP A 718 92.19 -31.94 67.57
C TRP A 718 92.96 -32.59 66.42
N ASP A 719 93.39 -31.79 65.45
CA ASP A 719 94.25 -32.21 64.33
C ASP A 719 95.50 -33.00 64.75
N SER A 720 96.11 -32.60 65.86
CA SER A 720 97.30 -33.22 66.46
C SER A 720 96.98 -34.24 67.56
N ASN A 721 95.71 -34.62 67.73
CA ASN A 721 95.16 -35.42 68.85
C ASN A 721 95.35 -34.80 70.25
N VAL A 722 95.94 -33.61 70.36
CA VAL A 722 96.16 -32.87 71.61
C VAL A 722 95.69 -31.44 71.43
N ALA A 723 95.17 -30.82 72.49
CA ALA A 723 94.78 -29.41 72.44
C ALA A 723 96.00 -28.52 72.16
N PRO A 724 95.91 -27.57 71.21
CA PRO A 724 97.02 -26.72 70.84
C PRO A 724 97.40 -25.76 71.97
N THR A 725 98.69 -25.43 72.07
CA THR A 725 99.19 -24.47 73.06
C THR A 725 98.94 -23.04 72.56
N ILE A 726 98.11 -22.29 73.27
CA ILE A 726 97.76 -20.90 72.93
C ILE A 726 98.92 -19.90 73.14
N ALA A 727 98.78 -18.68 72.62
CA ALA A 727 99.68 -17.56 72.88
C ALA A 727 99.69 -17.20 74.38
N THR A 728 100.85 -16.80 74.90
CA THR A 728 101.05 -16.51 76.32
C THR A 728 101.36 -15.05 76.62
N ALA A 729 101.85 -14.28 75.64
CA ALA A 729 102.12 -12.86 75.82
C ALA A 729 100.82 -12.04 76.01
N SER A 730 100.92 -10.95 76.78
CA SER A 730 99.79 -10.07 77.07
C SER A 730 99.18 -9.52 75.78
N GLY A 731 97.86 -9.61 75.65
CA GLY A 731 97.12 -9.12 74.49
C GLY A 731 97.24 -9.95 73.21
N SER A 732 98.08 -10.99 73.18
CA SER A 732 98.26 -11.85 72.01
C SER A 732 97.02 -12.69 71.73
N ILE A 733 96.73 -12.89 70.44
CA ILE A 733 95.54 -13.59 69.95
C ILE A 733 95.92 -14.99 69.45
N THR A 734 95.10 -15.97 69.81
CA THR A 734 95.06 -17.30 69.19
C THR A 734 93.71 -17.47 68.50
N ILE A 735 93.74 -17.92 67.24
CA ILE A 735 92.53 -18.22 66.48
C ILE A 735 92.34 -19.73 66.44
N LEU A 736 91.21 -20.19 66.92
CA LEU A 736 90.80 -21.59 66.91
C LEU A 736 89.57 -21.73 66.03
N GLN A 737 89.50 -22.78 65.22
CA GLN A 737 88.32 -23.11 64.44
C GLN A 737 87.77 -24.45 64.90
N PHE A 738 86.45 -24.52 65.03
CA PHE A 738 85.70 -25.69 65.39
C PHE A 738 84.64 -25.93 64.33
N ILE A 739 84.57 -27.17 63.84
CA ILE A 739 83.58 -27.58 62.85
C ILE A 739 82.87 -28.82 63.39
N LYS A 740 81.55 -28.89 63.22
CA LYS A 740 80.73 -30.04 63.61
C LYS A 740 79.55 -30.22 62.66
N ALA A 741 79.30 -31.46 62.23
CA ALA A 741 78.05 -31.82 61.59
C ALA A 741 76.94 -31.89 62.65
N ALA A 742 75.75 -31.36 62.35
CA ALA A 742 74.66 -31.27 63.32
C ALA A 742 74.22 -32.64 63.87
N ASP A 743 74.43 -33.70 63.11
CA ASP A 743 74.10 -35.09 63.39
C ASP A 743 75.25 -35.91 64.01
N GLU A 744 76.42 -35.31 64.25
CA GLU A 744 77.56 -35.95 64.90
C GLU A 744 77.78 -35.43 66.33
N THR A 745 78.52 -36.19 67.17
CA THR A 745 78.89 -35.80 68.55
C THR A 745 80.35 -35.35 68.67
N VAL A 746 81.02 -35.09 67.55
CA VAL A 746 82.44 -34.72 67.52
C VAL A 746 82.61 -33.32 66.94
N TRP A 747 83.32 -32.47 67.67
CA TRP A 747 83.86 -31.22 67.17
C TRP A 747 85.27 -31.45 66.62
N TYR A 748 85.49 -31.07 65.37
CA TYR A 748 86.82 -31.03 64.77
C TYR A 748 87.45 -29.68 65.05
N GLY A 749 88.47 -29.67 65.90
CA GLY A 749 89.19 -28.46 66.31
C GLY A 749 90.54 -28.34 65.62
N SER A 750 90.90 -27.14 65.19
CA SER A 750 92.26 -26.81 64.74
C SER A 750 92.64 -25.39 65.15
N MET A 751 93.94 -25.17 65.37
CA MET A 751 94.47 -23.82 65.57
C MET A 751 94.80 -23.22 64.21
N VAL A 752 94.04 -22.18 63.84
CA VAL A 752 94.22 -21.46 62.57
C VAL A 752 95.41 -20.52 62.65
N TRP A 753 95.61 -19.87 63.81
CA TRP A 753 96.67 -18.88 64.00
C TRP A 753 97.06 -18.74 65.47
N LYS A 754 98.32 -18.38 65.71
CA LYS A 754 98.86 -18.03 67.02
C LYS A 754 99.82 -16.87 66.86
N GLU A 755 99.58 -15.77 67.59
CA GLU A 755 100.58 -14.71 67.73
C GLU A 755 101.69 -15.15 68.67
N ASN A 756 102.93 -14.84 68.30
CA ASN A 756 104.12 -15.17 69.08
C ASN A 756 104.29 -14.27 70.30
#